data_AF-A0A1I4WVY8-F1
#
_entry.id   AF-A0A1I4WVY8-F1
#
_cell.length_a   1.000
_cell.length_b   1.000
_cell.length_c   1.000
_cell.angle_alpha   90.00
_cell.angle_beta   90.00
_cell.angle_gamma   90.00
#
_symmetry.space_group_name_H-M   'P 1'
#
loop_
_entity.id
_entity.type
_entity.pdbx_description
1 polymer ?
#
loop_
_entity_poly.entity_id
_entity_poly.type
_entity_poly.pdbx_seq_one_letter_code
_entity_poly.pdbx_strand_id
1 'polypeptide(L)'
;MRKAIGVAVRVGLVGAALIVQGASLRASEAPLGEGGQRLVRDGVSVELRLQPLAKDAMLREGEFADVRFRVTDTTSGQPLAGVSPGAWLDPQAVAADLAQGRERSCKSRVGVFLKSSIGARPLLDLNSYFLMVMNRDASVSVVDPQVSVGGITSTLARIDLKQPPMDWVTPRDNKRVFVSMPEAGEVAVIDSEQFKLIDSVPAGSHPVRVALQPDERLLWVGNNAKSADLSGVTIIDTQSLKPLKHLATGAGHHEIAFSKDSRYAFVSNRDDGTVSIIDIASLTLSKRLKTGSNPLSVAYSPLSQAVYVADGKDGTVTVIDTVSLSVRQVIQLKKGLGPMGFSADGRFGIVLNTLENLASVIDAGNDSLLHDLAVSAEPYQVVFTQAYAYIRGLASAKVTMINLASLGEGRTPISQGFEAGPQAPRLAGDLPLASSLAVSRDDNAVFVVNPVDNTTYFYAEGMNAPMSGYPNRGQVARAALVIDRSLREVEPGLYSARIKLPPAGHYDVAFLLNQPSIIHCFTAVVEPATNVAHLPGLPKVEFMLDTATTALGTPYLVRFRIVQGKQKNRRSGVKDVQVRYFRAPSSRVQTVTAQETGDGVYQVPLILDQPGAWYLHVRAASLGARFDDTIFASVRVNPGATH
;
A
#
# COMPACT_ATOMS: atom_id res chain seq x y z
N MET A 1 5.01 29.57 81.27
CA MET A 1 4.51 28.25 81.70
C MET A 1 5.11 27.20 80.75
N ARG A 2 6.29 26.65 81.08
CA ARG A 2 6.54 25.31 81.63
C ARG A 2 6.08 24.12 80.75
N LYS A 3 7.10 23.41 80.20
CA LYS A 3 7.27 21.94 79.98
C LYS A 3 6.36 21.28 78.93
N ALA A 4 6.80 20.60 77.86
CA ALA A 4 7.92 19.66 77.60
C ALA A 4 7.92 18.39 78.48
N ILE A 5 7.63 17.22 77.87
CA ILE A 5 7.98 15.81 78.16
C ILE A 5 7.34 15.01 76.99
N GLY A 6 7.94 14.13 76.18
CA GLY A 6 9.26 13.49 76.20
C GLY A 6 9.16 12.02 76.61
N VAL A 7 9.08 11.06 75.68
CA VAL A 7 9.53 9.64 75.79
C VAL A 7 9.72 9.13 74.34
N ALA A 8 10.91 8.90 73.79
CA ALA A 8 12.01 7.98 74.13
C ALA A 8 11.75 6.50 73.80
N VAL A 9 12.23 6.15 72.61
CA VAL A 9 12.69 4.85 72.08
C VAL A 9 13.01 3.77 73.13
N ARG A 10 12.53 2.54 72.88
CA ARG A 10 13.33 1.33 73.12
C ARG A 10 13.20 0.34 71.96
N VAL A 11 14.37 0.04 71.42
CA VAL A 11 14.67 -0.92 70.36
C VAL A 11 14.41 -2.34 70.85
N GLY A 12 13.72 -3.14 70.05
CA GLY A 12 13.69 -4.59 70.11
C GLY A 12 13.90 -5.15 68.71
N LEU A 13 15.15 -5.50 68.39
CA LEU A 13 15.49 -6.29 67.21
C LEU A 13 14.85 -7.68 67.35
N VAL A 14 13.97 -8.06 66.42
CA VAL A 14 13.78 -9.45 66.03
C VAL A 14 13.90 -9.48 64.51
N GLY A 15 15.06 -9.94 64.04
CA GLY A 15 15.28 -10.22 62.63
C GLY A 15 14.48 -11.44 62.23
N ALA A 16 13.47 -11.24 61.40
CA ALA A 16 12.91 -12.28 60.56
C ALA A 16 13.42 -12.04 59.14
N ALA A 17 14.38 -12.87 58.72
CA ALA A 17 14.80 -12.95 57.33
C ALA A 17 13.62 -13.47 56.49
N LEU A 18 12.88 -12.57 55.82
CA LEU A 18 12.01 -12.97 54.73
C LEU A 18 12.89 -13.25 53.52
N ILE A 19 13.10 -14.54 53.27
CA ILE A 19 13.56 -15.05 51.99
C ILE A 19 12.45 -14.75 50.98
N VAL A 20 12.61 -13.69 50.19
CA VAL A 20 11.78 -13.45 49.01
C VAL A 20 12.23 -14.46 47.96
N GLN A 21 11.57 -15.62 47.93
CA GLN A 21 11.65 -16.52 46.79
C GLN A 21 10.97 -15.80 45.61
N GLY A 22 11.78 -15.43 44.62
CA GLY A 22 11.29 -14.93 43.34
C GLY A 22 10.44 -16.00 42.67
N ALA A 23 9.12 -15.81 42.70
CA ALA A 23 8.21 -16.58 41.86
C ALA A 23 8.46 -16.14 40.41
N SER A 24 9.18 -17.00 39.67
CA SER A 24 9.19 -16.99 38.22
C SER A 24 7.73 -17.05 37.73
N LEU A 25 7.21 -15.90 37.28
CA LEU A 25 6.03 -15.85 36.42
C LEU A 25 6.45 -16.48 35.09
N ARG A 26 6.40 -17.81 35.02
CA ARG A 26 6.32 -18.50 33.74
C ARG A 26 5.10 -17.94 33.02
N ALA A 27 5.33 -17.29 31.88
CA ALA A 27 4.28 -17.05 30.92
C ALA A 27 3.60 -18.39 30.65
N SER A 28 2.34 -18.51 31.08
CA SER A 28 1.50 -19.64 30.72
C SER A 28 1.39 -19.65 29.20
N GLU A 29 2.05 -20.61 28.54
CA GLU A 29 1.80 -20.93 27.14
C GLU A 29 0.30 -21.19 27.00
N ALA A 30 -0.41 -20.29 26.34
CA ALA A 30 -1.75 -20.61 25.86
C ALA A 30 -1.59 -21.83 24.92
N PRO A 31 -2.36 -22.91 25.10
CA PRO A 31 -2.27 -24.04 24.19
C PRO A 31 -2.59 -23.55 22.77
N LEU A 32 -1.83 -24.04 21.79
CA LEU A 32 -2.09 -23.83 20.37
C LEU A 32 -3.56 -24.20 20.11
N GLY A 33 -4.41 -23.20 19.89
CA GLY A 33 -5.79 -23.44 19.45
C GLY A 33 -5.79 -24.25 18.16
N GLU A 34 -6.88 -24.98 17.90
CA GLU A 34 -7.04 -25.80 16.70
C GLU A 34 -6.60 -25.02 15.43
N GLY A 35 -5.61 -25.57 14.71
CA GLY A 35 -5.10 -25.01 13.45
C GLY A 35 -3.77 -24.24 13.50
N GLY A 36 -3.16 -24.01 14.68
CA GLY A 36 -1.84 -23.38 14.80
C GLY A 36 -0.67 -24.37 14.64
N GLN A 37 0.36 -23.99 13.86
CA GLN A 37 1.60 -24.78 13.70
C GLN A 37 2.79 -24.02 14.28
N ARG A 38 3.70 -24.71 14.99
CA ARG A 38 4.86 -24.10 15.65
C ARG A 38 6.16 -24.74 15.20
N LEU A 39 7.15 -23.90 14.92
CA LEU A 39 8.54 -24.26 14.64
C LEU A 39 9.43 -23.63 15.70
N VAL A 40 10.42 -24.37 16.22
CA VAL A 40 11.48 -23.83 17.07
C VAL A 40 12.83 -24.15 16.44
N ARG A 41 13.64 -23.12 16.16
CA ARG A 41 14.97 -23.27 15.55
C ARG A 41 15.85 -22.05 15.85
N ASP A 42 17.14 -22.29 16.08
CA ASP A 42 18.15 -21.24 16.27
C ASP A 42 17.78 -20.16 17.31
N GLY A 43 17.17 -20.59 18.42
CA GLY A 43 16.74 -19.68 19.49
C GLY A 43 15.47 -18.89 19.17
N VAL A 44 14.77 -19.21 18.08
CA VAL A 44 13.55 -18.52 17.62
C VAL A 44 12.40 -19.51 17.49
N SER A 45 11.23 -19.11 17.98
CA SER A 45 9.96 -19.81 17.80
C SER A 45 9.11 -19.04 16.79
N VAL A 46 8.61 -19.74 15.78
CA VAL A 46 7.72 -19.21 14.74
C VAL A 46 6.40 -19.98 14.79
N GLU A 47 5.31 -19.29 15.06
CA GLU A 47 3.96 -19.87 15.09
C GLU A 47 3.13 -19.35 13.91
N LEU A 48 2.74 -20.25 13.00
CA LEU A 48 1.80 -19.97 11.93
C LEU A 48 0.36 -20.16 12.43
N ARG A 49 -0.49 -19.19 12.15
CA ARG A 49 -1.94 -19.29 12.26
C ARG A 49 -2.62 -18.73 11.02
N LEU A 50 -3.54 -19.50 10.44
CA LEU A 50 -4.41 -19.07 9.36
C LEU A 50 -5.78 -18.74 9.95
N GLN A 51 -6.12 -17.45 10.01
CA GLN A 51 -7.35 -16.98 10.64
C GLN A 51 -8.37 -16.58 9.56
N PRO A 52 -9.40 -17.40 9.27
CA PRO A 52 -10.44 -17.01 8.34
C PRO A 52 -11.22 -15.79 8.87
N LEU A 53 -11.70 -14.97 7.95
CA LEU A 53 -12.59 -13.85 8.28
C LEU A 53 -14.04 -14.30 8.47
N ALA A 54 -14.40 -15.48 7.98
CA ALA A 54 -15.70 -16.10 8.19
C ALA A 54 -15.88 -16.54 9.65
N LYS A 55 -17.12 -16.50 10.13
CA LYS A 55 -17.46 -16.77 11.54
C LYS A 55 -17.29 -18.23 11.96
N ASP A 56 -17.25 -19.16 11.01
CA ASP A 56 -17.23 -20.61 11.25
C ASP A 56 -15.83 -21.22 11.32
N ALA A 57 -14.79 -20.38 11.37
CA ALA A 57 -13.39 -20.78 11.58
C ALA A 57 -12.82 -21.77 10.53
N MET A 58 -13.53 -22.03 9.43
CA MET A 58 -13.04 -22.85 8.32
C MET A 58 -12.36 -21.99 7.25
N LEU A 59 -11.21 -22.45 6.74
CA LEU A 59 -10.57 -21.84 5.58
C LEU A 59 -11.27 -22.34 4.32
N ARG A 60 -12.00 -21.48 3.61
CA ARG A 60 -12.71 -21.87 2.39
C ARG A 60 -12.24 -21.15 1.14
N GLU A 61 -12.27 -21.87 0.03
CA GLU A 61 -11.99 -21.35 -1.30
C GLU A 61 -12.73 -20.02 -1.56
N GLY A 62 -11.98 -19.02 -2.01
CA GLY A 62 -12.52 -17.71 -2.39
C GLY A 62 -12.88 -16.79 -1.22
N GLU A 63 -12.90 -17.28 0.02
CA GLU A 63 -13.02 -16.46 1.22
C GLU A 63 -11.66 -15.83 1.59
N PHE A 64 -11.67 -14.86 2.49
CA PHE A 64 -10.46 -14.20 2.96
C PHE A 64 -9.96 -14.82 4.27
N ALA A 65 -8.65 -14.88 4.44
CA ALA A 65 -8.00 -15.24 5.69
C ALA A 65 -6.77 -14.35 5.97
N ASP A 66 -6.51 -14.10 7.24
CA ASP A 66 -5.24 -13.53 7.71
C ASP A 66 -4.23 -14.66 7.94
N VAL A 67 -3.12 -14.64 7.21
CA VAL A 67 -1.94 -15.47 7.46
C VAL A 67 -1.07 -14.77 8.49
N ARG A 68 -0.92 -15.36 9.67
CA ARG A 68 -0.23 -14.76 10.82
C ARG A 68 0.97 -15.59 11.24
N PHE A 69 2.11 -14.95 11.41
CA PHE A 69 3.32 -15.53 11.99
C PHE A 69 3.68 -14.79 13.27
N ARG A 70 3.65 -15.48 14.41
CA ARG A 70 4.19 -14.94 15.67
C ARG A 70 5.64 -15.42 15.81
N VAL A 71 6.58 -14.50 15.89
CA VAL A 71 8.01 -14.75 15.97
C VAL A 71 8.51 -14.27 17.33
N THR A 72 9.08 -15.19 18.11
CA THR A 72 9.52 -14.93 19.49
C THR A 72 10.90 -15.51 19.73
N ASP A 73 11.73 -14.81 20.49
CA ASP A 73 13.00 -15.33 21.00
C ASP A 73 12.72 -16.35 22.12
N THR A 74 13.29 -17.55 22.01
CA THR A 74 13.00 -18.65 22.95
C THR A 74 13.70 -18.51 24.28
N THR A 75 14.76 -17.69 24.36
CA THR A 75 15.56 -17.50 25.57
C THR A 75 14.90 -16.48 26.50
N SER A 76 14.47 -15.37 25.93
CA SER A 76 13.85 -14.24 26.62
C SER A 76 12.32 -14.32 26.65
N GLY A 77 11.71 -15.08 25.75
CA GLY A 77 10.26 -15.09 25.53
C GLY A 77 9.73 -13.80 24.89
N GLN A 78 10.60 -12.86 24.52
CA GLN A 78 10.20 -11.58 23.95
C GLN A 78 9.82 -11.73 22.47
N PRO A 79 8.82 -10.97 21.99
CA PRO A 79 8.54 -10.91 20.56
C PRO A 79 9.73 -10.33 19.78
N LEU A 80 10.09 -10.97 18.67
CA LEU A 80 11.11 -10.48 17.76
C LEU A 80 10.48 -9.47 16.81
N ALA A 81 10.47 -8.21 17.24
CA ALA A 81 9.94 -7.08 16.49
C ALA A 81 10.98 -6.51 15.50
N GLY A 82 10.50 -5.85 14.45
CA GLY A 82 11.34 -5.15 13.46
C GLY A 82 12.09 -6.06 12.48
N VAL A 83 11.82 -7.37 12.47
CA VAL A 83 12.34 -8.28 11.45
C VAL A 83 11.44 -8.27 10.20
N SER A 84 12.00 -8.67 9.04
CA SER A 84 11.26 -8.73 7.77
C SER A 84 11.16 -10.17 7.26
N PRO A 85 10.18 -10.97 7.75
CA PRO A 85 9.98 -12.32 7.26
C PRO A 85 9.39 -12.31 5.84
N GLY A 86 9.76 -13.30 5.04
CA GLY A 86 9.15 -13.59 3.74
C GLY A 86 8.20 -14.77 3.82
N ALA A 87 7.08 -14.72 3.11
CA ALA A 87 6.16 -15.85 3.04
C ALA A 87 5.55 -16.07 1.66
N TRP A 88 5.25 -17.33 1.34
CA TRP A 88 4.61 -17.74 0.09
C TRP A 88 3.66 -18.91 0.34
N LEU A 89 2.60 -19.01 -0.44
CA LEU A 89 1.67 -20.13 -0.42
C LEU A 89 1.61 -20.77 -1.80
N ASP A 90 1.82 -22.08 -1.86
CA ASP A 90 1.92 -22.83 -3.12
C ASP A 90 1.32 -24.23 -2.95
N PRO A 91 0.71 -24.86 -3.97
CA PRO A 91 0.15 -26.20 -3.85
C PRO A 91 1.20 -27.19 -3.37
N GLN A 92 0.81 -28.07 -2.46
CA GLN A 92 1.67 -29.15 -2.04
C GLN A 92 1.91 -30.09 -3.24
N ALA A 93 3.16 -30.44 -3.51
CA ALA A 93 3.50 -31.31 -4.64
C ALA A 93 2.79 -32.68 -4.50
N VAL A 94 2.10 -33.11 -5.56
CA VAL A 94 1.34 -34.38 -5.57
C VAL A 94 2.33 -35.55 -5.65
N ALA A 95 1.96 -36.73 -5.13
CA ALA A 95 2.79 -37.95 -5.11
C ALA A 95 3.45 -38.34 -6.47
N ALA A 96 2.90 -37.89 -7.60
CA ALA A 96 3.49 -38.09 -8.92
C ALA A 96 4.78 -37.25 -9.16
N ASP A 97 4.91 -36.07 -8.56
CA ASP A 97 6.14 -35.25 -8.61
C ASP A 97 7.24 -35.83 -7.69
N LEU A 98 6.83 -36.46 -6.58
CA LEU A 98 7.73 -37.20 -5.67
C LEU A 98 8.36 -38.42 -6.40
N ALA A 99 7.59 -39.11 -7.24
CA ALA A 99 8.06 -40.25 -8.03
C ALA A 99 9.05 -39.87 -9.16
N GLN A 100 9.08 -38.60 -9.59
CA GLN A 100 10.00 -38.09 -10.62
C GLN A 100 11.27 -37.44 -10.04
N GLY A 101 11.55 -37.61 -8.74
CA GLY A 101 12.73 -37.03 -8.09
C GLY A 101 12.66 -35.50 -7.95
N ARG A 102 11.46 -34.89 -8.05
CA ARG A 102 11.23 -33.46 -7.79
C ARG A 102 11.00 -33.17 -6.29
N GLU A 103 11.67 -33.87 -5.39
CA GLU A 103 11.80 -33.40 -4.00
C GLU A 103 12.70 -32.15 -3.97
N ARG A 104 12.13 -31.00 -4.35
CA ARG A 104 12.76 -29.71 -4.10
C ARG A 104 12.47 -29.34 -2.66
N SER A 105 13.47 -29.54 -1.79
CA SER A 105 13.45 -29.11 -0.38
C SER A 105 12.86 -27.70 -0.25
N CYS A 106 12.14 -27.40 0.85
CA CYS A 106 11.53 -26.08 1.07
C CYS A 106 12.50 -24.92 0.77
N LYS A 107 13.76 -25.06 1.19
CA LYS A 107 14.88 -24.15 0.88
C LYS A 107 15.07 -23.90 -0.62
N SER A 108 15.04 -24.94 -1.43
CA SER A 108 15.17 -24.80 -2.89
C SER A 108 13.97 -24.11 -3.53
N ARG A 109 12.74 -24.31 -3.03
CA ARG A 109 11.54 -23.61 -3.51
C ARG A 109 11.59 -22.12 -3.18
N VAL A 110 11.87 -21.77 -1.92
CA VAL A 110 12.08 -20.38 -1.51
C VAL A 110 13.17 -19.71 -2.34
N GLY A 111 14.29 -20.39 -2.58
CA GLY A 111 15.37 -19.88 -3.44
C GLY A 111 14.96 -19.64 -4.91
N VAL A 112 13.89 -20.29 -5.38
CA VAL A 112 13.30 -20.06 -6.70
C VAL A 112 12.31 -18.89 -6.65
N PHE A 113 11.47 -18.80 -5.61
CA PHE A 113 10.54 -17.67 -5.42
C PHE A 113 11.28 -16.33 -5.31
N LEU A 114 12.39 -16.28 -4.57
CA LEU A 114 13.23 -15.10 -4.43
C LEU A 114 13.78 -14.57 -5.78
N LYS A 115 13.87 -15.42 -6.81
CA LYS A 115 14.34 -14.99 -8.15
C LYS A 115 13.24 -14.31 -8.97
N SER A 116 11.98 -14.28 -8.48
CA SER A 116 10.82 -13.61 -9.11
C SER A 116 10.64 -13.92 -10.62
N SER A 117 11.12 -15.09 -11.07
CA SER A 117 11.09 -15.46 -12.48
C SER A 117 9.68 -15.89 -12.91
N ILE A 118 9.26 -15.50 -14.12
CA ILE A 118 7.90 -15.75 -14.65
C ILE A 118 7.51 -17.24 -14.65
N GLY A 119 8.48 -18.15 -14.79
CA GLY A 119 8.23 -19.60 -14.90
C GLY A 119 8.19 -20.38 -13.58
N ALA A 120 8.34 -19.71 -12.43
CA ALA A 120 8.41 -20.39 -11.14
C ALA A 120 7.86 -19.53 -10.00
N ARG A 121 6.61 -19.09 -10.19
CA ARG A 121 5.89 -18.27 -9.22
C ARG A 121 5.14 -19.16 -8.23
N PRO A 122 5.10 -18.77 -6.95
CA PRO A 122 4.15 -19.36 -6.04
C PRO A 122 2.74 -18.94 -6.43
N LEU A 123 1.75 -19.74 -6.04
CA LEU A 123 0.35 -19.39 -6.23
C LEU A 123 -0.04 -18.06 -5.56
N LEU A 124 0.46 -17.82 -4.34
CA LEU A 124 0.34 -16.54 -3.65
C LEU A 124 1.70 -16.11 -3.09
N ASP A 125 2.09 -14.89 -3.41
CA ASP A 125 3.25 -14.23 -2.84
C ASP A 125 2.80 -13.24 -1.77
N LEU A 126 3.15 -13.52 -0.51
CA LEU A 126 2.80 -12.66 0.62
C LEU A 126 3.85 -11.54 0.81
N ASN A 127 4.67 -11.27 -0.20
CA ASN A 127 5.66 -10.19 -0.19
C ASN A 127 5.35 -9.12 -1.25
N SER A 128 4.23 -9.26 -1.97
CA SER A 128 3.85 -8.37 -3.06
C SER A 128 3.21 -7.09 -2.54
N TYR A 129 3.54 -5.99 -3.23
CA TYR A 129 2.91 -4.69 -3.09
C TYR A 129 2.59 -4.15 -4.47
N PHE A 130 1.63 -3.23 -4.53
CA PHE A 130 1.14 -2.67 -5.79
C PHE A 130 1.35 -1.17 -5.80
N LEU A 131 1.71 -0.64 -6.97
CA LEU A 131 1.81 0.78 -7.21
C LEU A 131 0.50 1.25 -7.84
N MET A 132 -0.29 2.03 -7.10
CA MET A 132 -1.43 2.74 -7.66
C MET A 132 -0.95 4.08 -8.20
N VAL A 133 -1.34 4.38 -9.44
CA VAL A 133 -0.96 5.59 -10.17
C VAL A 133 -2.21 6.36 -10.52
N MET A 134 -2.33 7.56 -9.94
CA MET A 134 -3.40 8.50 -10.27
C MET A 134 -3.14 9.07 -11.64
N ASN A 135 -4.15 9.03 -12.52
CA ASN A 135 -4.04 9.57 -13.86
C ASN A 135 -4.66 10.96 -13.95
N ARG A 136 -4.33 11.67 -15.04
CA ARG A 136 -4.96 12.94 -15.40
C ARG A 136 -6.44 12.80 -15.75
N ASP A 137 -6.80 11.71 -16.42
CA ASP A 137 -8.20 11.41 -16.71
C ASP A 137 -8.89 10.84 -15.46
N ALA A 138 -10.20 10.59 -15.55
CA ALA A 138 -10.98 10.01 -14.46
C ALA A 138 -10.63 8.52 -14.26
N SER A 139 -9.38 8.20 -13.93
CA SER A 139 -8.95 6.82 -13.70
C SER A 139 -7.73 6.70 -12.77
N VAL A 140 -7.55 5.49 -12.22
CA VAL A 140 -6.36 5.07 -11.48
C VAL A 140 -5.82 3.79 -12.13
N SER A 141 -4.54 3.81 -12.50
CA SER A 141 -3.82 2.63 -12.98
C SER A 141 -3.23 1.86 -11.81
N VAL A 142 -3.21 0.52 -11.89
CA VAL A 142 -2.54 -0.34 -10.91
C VAL A 142 -1.38 -1.02 -11.62
N VAL A 143 -0.19 -0.93 -11.06
CA VAL A 143 1.04 -1.52 -11.58
C VAL A 143 1.58 -2.50 -10.56
N ASP A 144 1.95 -3.69 -11.02
CA ASP A 144 2.74 -4.64 -10.23
C ASP A 144 4.24 -4.41 -10.55
N PRO A 145 5.02 -3.85 -9.61
CA PRO A 145 6.42 -3.52 -9.84
C PRO A 145 7.34 -4.76 -9.87
N GLN A 146 6.89 -5.91 -9.35
CA GLN A 146 7.66 -7.16 -9.35
C GLN A 146 7.56 -7.88 -10.69
N VAL A 147 6.50 -7.61 -11.47
CA VAL A 147 6.24 -8.27 -12.74
C VAL A 147 6.75 -7.43 -13.90
N SER A 148 7.99 -7.68 -14.31
CA SER A 148 8.54 -7.15 -15.56
C SER A 148 8.73 -8.25 -16.60
N VAL A 149 8.51 -7.92 -17.87
CA VAL A 149 8.87 -8.80 -18.98
C VAL A 149 9.68 -8.01 -19.99
N GLY A 150 10.93 -8.44 -20.22
CA GLY A 150 11.88 -7.65 -21.00
C GLY A 150 12.18 -6.28 -20.38
N GLY A 151 12.07 -6.15 -19.05
CA GLY A 151 12.29 -4.89 -18.34
C GLY A 151 11.09 -3.92 -18.33
N ILE A 152 9.93 -4.31 -18.88
CA ILE A 152 8.73 -3.47 -18.92
C ILE A 152 7.66 -4.08 -18.02
N THR A 153 7.14 -3.31 -17.06
CA THR A 153 5.99 -3.73 -16.23
C THR A 153 4.67 -3.55 -16.97
N SER A 154 3.72 -4.44 -16.70
CA SER A 154 2.35 -4.35 -17.22
C SER A 154 1.46 -3.67 -16.20
N THR A 155 0.66 -2.70 -16.63
CA THR A 155 -0.54 -2.30 -15.89
C THR A 155 -1.38 -3.55 -15.62
N LEU A 156 -1.67 -3.80 -14.35
CA LEU A 156 -2.45 -4.93 -13.86
C LEU A 156 -3.96 -4.66 -13.98
N ALA A 157 -4.39 -3.46 -13.57
CA ALA A 157 -5.78 -3.06 -13.58
C ALA A 157 -5.91 -1.56 -13.85
N ARG A 158 -7.09 -1.15 -14.31
CA ARG A 158 -7.52 0.24 -14.40
C ARG A 158 -8.85 0.37 -13.67
N ILE A 159 -8.95 1.37 -12.81
CA ILE A 159 -10.16 1.72 -12.08
C ILE A 159 -10.67 3.02 -12.67
N ASP A 160 -11.85 2.98 -13.29
CA ASP A 160 -12.51 4.19 -13.79
C ASP A 160 -13.22 4.92 -12.65
N LEU A 161 -13.09 6.23 -12.63
CA LEU A 161 -13.72 7.16 -11.68
C LEU A 161 -14.80 7.97 -12.40
N LYS A 162 -15.68 8.61 -11.63
CA LYS A 162 -16.73 9.48 -12.21
C LYS A 162 -16.17 10.78 -12.78
N GLN A 163 -15.14 11.32 -12.14
CA GLN A 163 -14.47 12.58 -12.50
C GLN A 163 -12.97 12.50 -12.20
N PRO A 164 -12.15 13.41 -12.74
CA PRO A 164 -10.72 13.47 -12.46
C PRO A 164 -10.42 13.56 -10.95
N PRO A 165 -9.47 12.75 -10.45
CA PRO A 165 -9.06 12.75 -9.05
C PRO A 165 -8.13 13.92 -8.70
N MET A 166 -8.12 14.37 -7.44
CA MET A 166 -7.23 15.45 -6.97
C MET A 166 -6.31 15.11 -5.80
N ASP A 167 -6.81 14.39 -4.81
CA ASP A 167 -6.03 13.92 -3.67
C ASP A 167 -6.50 12.52 -3.26
N TRP A 168 -5.68 11.82 -2.49
CA TRP A 168 -6.05 10.50 -1.98
C TRP A 168 -5.45 10.19 -0.62
N VAL A 169 -6.05 9.23 0.07
CA VAL A 169 -5.52 8.69 1.31
C VAL A 169 -5.94 7.23 1.47
N THR A 170 -5.09 6.43 2.09
CA THR A 170 -5.34 5.01 2.40
C THR A 170 -5.17 4.80 3.90
N PRO A 171 -6.06 4.02 4.56
CA PRO A 171 -5.81 3.55 5.93
C PRO A 171 -4.56 2.65 5.97
N ARG A 172 -3.98 2.50 7.16
CA ARG A 172 -2.83 1.62 7.43
C ARG A 172 -3.07 0.17 7.01
N ASP A 173 -4.33 -0.25 6.95
CA ASP A 173 -4.66 -1.60 6.52
C ASP A 173 -4.54 -1.83 5.00
N ASN A 174 -4.41 -0.75 4.22
CA ASN A 174 -4.31 -0.71 2.76
C ASN A 174 -5.45 -1.42 2.02
N LYS A 175 -6.65 -1.52 2.60
CA LYS A 175 -7.80 -2.19 1.95
C LYS A 175 -8.72 -1.24 1.20
N ARG A 176 -8.66 0.05 1.51
CA ARG A 176 -9.44 1.07 0.84
C ARG A 176 -8.57 2.25 0.45
N VAL A 177 -8.87 2.86 -0.68
CA VAL A 177 -8.31 4.17 -1.05
C VAL A 177 -9.46 5.14 -1.22
N PHE A 178 -9.40 6.26 -0.49
CA PHE A 178 -10.34 7.36 -0.62
C PHE A 178 -9.73 8.39 -1.57
N VAL A 179 -10.47 8.77 -2.62
CA VAL A 179 -9.98 9.67 -3.67
C VAL A 179 -10.95 10.83 -3.85
N SER A 180 -10.50 12.07 -3.66
CA SER A 180 -11.33 13.24 -3.89
C SER A 180 -11.55 13.51 -5.37
N MET A 181 -12.78 13.87 -5.73
CA MET A 181 -13.19 14.25 -7.08
C MET A 181 -13.93 15.60 -7.00
N PRO A 182 -13.22 16.74 -7.08
CA PRO A 182 -13.82 18.04 -6.81
C PRO A 182 -15.00 18.39 -7.72
N GLU A 183 -14.90 18.07 -9.01
CA GLU A 183 -15.95 18.33 -10.00
C GLU A 183 -17.19 17.43 -9.79
N ALA A 184 -17.05 16.31 -9.08
CA ALA A 184 -18.17 15.45 -8.71
C ALA A 184 -18.84 15.88 -7.39
N GLY A 185 -18.14 16.64 -6.55
CA GLY A 185 -18.60 16.87 -5.17
C GLY A 185 -18.55 15.62 -4.29
N GLU A 186 -17.74 14.62 -4.67
CA GLU A 186 -17.71 13.28 -4.07
C GLU A 186 -16.28 12.83 -3.75
N VAL A 187 -16.18 11.84 -2.85
CA VAL A 187 -14.98 11.02 -2.63
C VAL A 187 -15.27 9.60 -3.12
N ALA A 188 -14.49 9.14 -4.10
CA ALA A 188 -14.52 7.75 -4.53
C ALA A 188 -13.89 6.84 -3.48
N VAL A 189 -14.47 5.66 -3.30
CA VAL A 189 -13.97 4.61 -2.41
C VAL A 189 -13.56 3.43 -3.27
N ILE A 190 -12.27 3.15 -3.30
CA ILE A 190 -11.69 2.04 -4.05
C ILE A 190 -11.38 0.90 -3.09
N ASP A 191 -11.82 -0.31 -3.41
CA ASP A 191 -11.31 -1.54 -2.82
C ASP A 191 -9.97 -1.87 -3.51
N SER A 192 -8.88 -1.74 -2.76
CA SER A 192 -7.51 -2.03 -3.24
C SER A 192 -7.17 -3.52 -3.20
N GLU A 193 -8.04 -4.36 -2.63
CA GLU A 193 -7.88 -5.80 -2.69
C GLU A 193 -8.34 -6.36 -4.04
N GLN A 194 -9.45 -5.81 -4.56
CA GLN A 194 -10.06 -6.19 -5.83
C GLN A 194 -9.73 -5.23 -6.97
N PHE A 195 -9.11 -4.08 -6.66
CA PHE A 195 -8.89 -2.97 -7.59
C PHE A 195 -10.18 -2.52 -8.28
N LYS A 196 -11.19 -2.16 -7.49
CA LYS A 196 -12.50 -1.72 -7.98
C LYS A 196 -13.00 -0.51 -7.23
N LEU A 197 -13.67 0.39 -7.94
CA LEU A 197 -14.53 1.39 -7.33
C LEU A 197 -15.71 0.67 -6.67
N ILE A 198 -15.89 0.85 -5.36
CA ILE A 198 -16.96 0.23 -4.58
C ILE A 198 -18.02 1.23 -4.12
N ASP A 199 -17.68 2.52 -4.02
CA ASP A 199 -18.63 3.56 -3.64
C ASP A 199 -18.16 4.94 -4.13
N SER A 200 -19.05 5.93 -4.08
CA SER A 200 -18.74 7.34 -4.26
C SER A 200 -19.61 8.17 -3.33
N VAL A 201 -18.97 8.75 -2.31
CA VAL A 201 -19.63 9.36 -1.16
C VAL A 201 -19.72 10.87 -1.34
N PRO A 202 -20.89 11.51 -1.18
CA PRO A 202 -21.02 12.96 -1.20
C PRO A 202 -20.08 13.60 -0.17
N ALA A 203 -19.25 14.54 -0.61
CA ALA A 203 -18.19 15.10 0.22
C ALA A 203 -18.25 16.63 0.35
N GLY A 204 -19.22 17.29 -0.28
CA GLY A 204 -19.43 18.74 -0.19
C GLY A 204 -19.12 19.45 -1.51
N SER A 205 -19.00 20.77 -1.45
CA SER A 205 -18.75 21.60 -2.64
C SER A 205 -17.25 21.70 -2.91
N HIS A 206 -16.81 21.18 -4.05
CA HIS A 206 -15.41 21.20 -4.48
C HIS A 206 -14.45 20.57 -3.45
N PRO A 207 -14.64 19.28 -3.10
CA PRO A 207 -13.76 18.54 -2.19
C PRO A 207 -12.38 18.36 -2.82
N VAL A 208 -11.33 18.81 -2.12
CA VAL A 208 -9.94 18.74 -2.62
C VAL A 208 -9.08 17.90 -1.70
N ARG A 209 -8.78 18.39 -0.49
CA ARG A 209 -7.88 17.70 0.45
C ARG A 209 -8.62 16.57 1.16
N VAL A 210 -8.03 15.38 1.22
CA VAL A 210 -8.55 14.27 2.04
C VAL A 210 -7.53 13.87 3.08
N ALA A 211 -7.97 13.67 4.32
CA ALA A 211 -7.09 13.30 5.42
C ALA A 211 -7.80 12.33 6.36
N LEU A 212 -7.11 11.24 6.74
CA LEU A 212 -7.60 10.33 7.77
C LEU A 212 -7.18 10.84 9.15
N GLN A 213 -8.15 10.83 10.06
CA GLN A 213 -7.88 10.95 11.50
C GLN A 213 -6.89 9.86 11.95
N PRO A 214 -6.03 10.08 12.96
CA PRO A 214 -5.03 9.09 13.37
C PRO A 214 -5.57 7.72 13.78
N ASP A 215 -6.80 7.64 14.30
CA ASP A 215 -7.50 6.39 14.61
C ASP A 215 -8.28 5.77 13.42
N GLU A 216 -8.23 6.44 12.26
CA GLU A 216 -8.82 6.05 10.98
C GLU A 216 -10.35 5.90 10.96
N ARG A 217 -11.06 6.28 12.03
CA ARG A 217 -12.53 6.19 12.10
C ARG A 217 -13.20 7.23 11.21
N LEU A 218 -12.59 8.40 11.08
CA LEU A 218 -13.14 9.53 10.35
C LEU A 218 -12.21 9.96 9.21
N LEU A 219 -12.80 10.12 8.03
CA LEU A 219 -12.21 10.79 6.88
C LEU A 219 -12.66 12.24 6.88
N TRP A 220 -11.71 13.16 6.81
CA TRP A 220 -11.95 14.59 6.73
C TRP A 220 -11.65 15.09 5.33
N VAL A 221 -12.58 15.86 4.77
CA VAL A 221 -12.51 16.35 3.39
C VAL A 221 -12.58 17.88 3.39
N GLY A 222 -11.52 18.54 2.93
CA GLY A 222 -11.47 19.99 2.77
C GLY A 222 -12.20 20.44 1.50
N ASN A 223 -13.18 21.31 1.66
CA ASN A 223 -14.04 21.86 0.60
C ASN A 223 -13.66 23.30 0.28
N ASN A 224 -13.13 23.54 -0.92
CA ASN A 224 -12.69 24.89 -1.32
C ASN A 224 -13.81 25.63 -2.04
N ALA A 225 -14.99 25.67 -1.42
CA ALA A 225 -16.14 26.34 -1.99
C ALA A 225 -15.95 27.86 -1.96
N LYS A 226 -16.47 28.56 -2.98
CA LYS A 226 -16.45 30.03 -3.00
C LYS A 226 -17.32 30.66 -1.92
N SER A 227 -18.40 29.96 -1.53
CA SER A 227 -19.33 30.43 -0.50
C SER A 227 -18.84 29.98 0.88
N ALA A 228 -18.79 30.90 1.83
CA ALA A 228 -18.20 30.65 3.15
C ALA A 228 -18.93 29.59 3.97
N ASP A 229 -20.24 29.42 3.79
CA ASP A 229 -21.05 28.39 4.44
C ASP A 229 -20.78 26.97 3.89
N LEU A 230 -20.35 26.88 2.63
CA LEU A 230 -19.99 25.63 1.96
C LEU A 230 -18.48 25.33 2.02
N SER A 231 -17.65 26.33 2.34
CA SER A 231 -16.21 26.18 2.59
C SER A 231 -15.99 25.55 3.95
N GLY A 232 -14.97 24.72 4.08
CA GLY A 232 -14.58 24.10 5.34
C GLY A 232 -14.36 22.61 5.21
N VAL A 233 -14.88 21.82 6.15
CA VAL A 233 -14.61 20.37 6.18
C VAL A 233 -15.87 19.52 6.28
N THR A 234 -15.98 18.52 5.41
CA THR A 234 -16.94 17.43 5.55
C THR A 234 -16.28 16.25 6.26
N ILE A 235 -16.96 15.70 7.26
CA ILE A 235 -16.52 14.52 8.01
C ILE A 235 -17.34 13.33 7.55
N ILE A 236 -16.66 12.24 7.19
CA ILE A 236 -17.25 10.99 6.71
C ILE A 236 -16.79 9.85 7.61
N ASP A 237 -17.73 9.01 8.06
CA ASP A 237 -17.39 7.78 8.79
C ASP A 237 -16.83 6.73 7.82
N THR A 238 -15.62 6.23 8.09
CA THR A 238 -14.89 5.36 7.15
C THR A 238 -15.47 3.94 7.07
N GLN A 239 -16.21 3.53 8.09
CA GLN A 239 -16.80 2.20 8.16
C GLN A 239 -18.13 2.14 7.39
N SER A 240 -19.05 3.04 7.74
CA SER A 240 -20.39 3.14 7.16
C SER A 240 -20.44 3.90 5.84
N LEU A 241 -19.38 4.63 5.49
CA LEU A 241 -19.26 5.47 4.29
C LEU A 241 -20.35 6.55 4.23
N LYS A 242 -20.72 7.10 5.39
CA LYS A 242 -21.75 8.13 5.49
C LYS A 242 -21.15 9.48 5.92
N PRO A 243 -21.51 10.58 5.25
CA PRO A 243 -21.22 11.91 5.76
C PRO A 243 -21.91 12.12 7.11
N LEU A 244 -21.15 12.55 8.11
CA LEU A 244 -21.63 12.82 9.46
C LEU A 244 -22.00 14.29 9.62
N LYS A 245 -21.12 15.18 9.17
CA LYS A 245 -21.28 16.62 9.40
C LYS A 245 -20.44 17.42 8.41
N HIS A 246 -20.95 18.58 8.01
CA HIS A 246 -20.16 19.65 7.41
C HIS A 246 -19.92 20.73 8.47
N LEU A 247 -18.68 21.19 8.58
CA LEU A 247 -18.28 22.27 9.47
C LEU A 247 -17.73 23.42 8.64
N ALA A 248 -18.47 24.53 8.63
CA ALA A 248 -17.98 25.78 8.09
C ALA A 248 -16.80 26.28 8.92
N THR A 249 -15.64 26.44 8.29
CA THR A 249 -14.43 26.97 8.93
C THR A 249 -14.22 28.42 8.50
N GLY A 250 -13.12 28.75 7.82
CA GLY A 250 -12.91 30.03 7.14
C GLY A 250 -12.89 29.84 5.61
N ALA A 251 -12.55 30.88 4.87
CA ALA A 251 -12.49 30.81 3.40
C ALA A 251 -11.16 30.24 2.89
N GLY A 252 -11.22 29.65 1.70
CA GLY A 252 -10.06 29.30 0.87
C GLY A 252 -9.73 27.81 0.87
N HIS A 253 -8.47 27.50 0.59
CA HIS A 253 -7.99 26.12 0.62
C HIS A 253 -7.76 25.64 2.07
N HIS A 254 -8.07 24.37 2.31
CA HIS A 254 -8.03 23.75 3.63
C HIS A 254 -7.01 22.61 3.72
N GLU A 255 -5.91 22.86 4.44
CA GLU A 255 -5.01 21.81 4.92
C GLU A 255 -5.44 21.34 6.30
N ILE A 256 -5.25 20.05 6.58
CA ILE A 256 -5.79 19.39 7.77
C ILE A 256 -4.68 18.62 8.49
N ALA A 257 -4.48 18.93 9.77
CA ALA A 257 -3.63 18.16 10.67
C ALA A 257 -4.41 17.75 11.92
N PHE A 258 -3.93 16.71 12.61
CA PHE A 258 -4.59 16.16 13.80
C PHE A 258 -3.61 16.05 14.96
N SER A 259 -4.10 16.23 16.19
CA SER A 259 -3.36 15.78 17.36
C SER A 259 -3.26 14.25 17.35
N LYS A 260 -2.15 13.69 17.85
CA LYS A 260 -1.88 12.23 17.83
C LYS A 260 -2.98 11.40 18.49
N ASP A 261 -3.61 11.96 19.51
CA ASP A 261 -4.68 11.36 20.30
C ASP A 261 -6.08 11.48 19.66
N SER A 262 -6.19 12.03 18.45
CA SER A 262 -7.46 12.27 17.76
C SER A 262 -8.47 13.12 18.55
N ARG A 263 -8.00 14.01 19.44
CA ARG A 263 -8.88 14.97 20.14
C ARG A 263 -9.20 16.20 19.32
N TYR A 264 -8.23 16.73 18.58
CA TYR A 264 -8.38 17.97 17.82
C TYR A 264 -7.95 17.82 16.37
N ALA A 265 -8.73 18.43 15.48
CA ALA A 265 -8.35 18.70 14.10
C ALA A 265 -8.02 20.19 13.94
N PHE A 266 -7.00 20.49 13.15
CA PHE A 266 -6.50 21.83 12.86
C PHE A 266 -6.60 22.07 11.36
N VAL A 267 -7.45 23.02 10.96
CA VAL A 267 -7.81 23.27 9.56
C VAL A 267 -7.36 24.67 9.16
N SER A 268 -6.41 24.79 8.23
CA SER A 268 -6.07 26.11 7.70
C SER A 268 -7.20 26.68 6.85
N ASN A 269 -7.31 28.00 6.88
CA ASN A 269 -8.25 28.76 6.06
C ASN A 269 -7.41 29.77 5.31
N ARG A 270 -6.87 29.32 4.17
CA ARG A 270 -5.80 30.01 3.43
C ARG A 270 -6.12 31.47 3.11
N ASP A 271 -7.36 31.76 2.73
CA ASP A 271 -7.77 33.10 2.29
C ASP A 271 -8.24 33.98 3.46
N ASP A 272 -8.64 33.36 4.57
CA ASP A 272 -9.02 34.04 5.82
C ASP A 272 -7.80 34.35 6.72
N GLY A 273 -6.67 33.68 6.48
CA GLY A 273 -5.46 33.86 7.28
C GLY A 273 -5.58 33.29 8.70
N THR A 274 -6.38 32.24 8.86
CA THR A 274 -6.68 31.63 10.16
C THR A 274 -6.49 30.12 10.14
N VAL A 275 -6.41 29.53 11.33
CA VAL A 275 -6.56 28.08 11.56
C VAL A 275 -7.77 27.86 12.46
N SER A 276 -8.65 26.96 12.04
CA SER A 276 -9.81 26.51 12.80
C SER A 276 -9.45 25.25 13.57
N ILE A 277 -9.69 25.24 14.88
CA ILE A 277 -9.47 24.11 15.78
C ILE A 277 -10.82 23.50 16.08
N ILE A 278 -10.97 22.22 15.77
CA ILE A 278 -12.22 21.48 15.87
C ILE A 278 -12.03 20.37 16.91
N ASP A 279 -12.91 20.32 17.91
CA ASP A 279 -13.01 19.19 18.82
C ASP A 279 -13.66 18.01 18.10
N ILE A 280 -12.93 16.90 18.01
CA ILE A 280 -13.32 15.74 17.23
C ILE A 280 -14.45 14.97 17.90
N ALA A 281 -14.46 14.90 19.24
CA ALA A 281 -15.46 14.13 19.98
C ALA A 281 -16.87 14.71 19.81
N SER A 282 -17.00 16.03 19.83
CA SER A 282 -18.25 16.75 19.64
C SER A 282 -18.52 17.16 18.18
N LEU A 283 -17.50 17.07 17.32
CA LEU A 283 -17.50 17.62 15.97
C LEU A 283 -17.94 19.10 15.97
N THR A 284 -17.32 19.92 16.82
CA THR A 284 -17.63 21.36 16.92
C THR A 284 -16.38 22.22 16.79
N LEU A 285 -16.56 23.42 16.23
CA LEU A 285 -15.50 24.41 16.12
C LEU A 285 -15.21 24.99 17.51
N SER A 286 -14.07 24.62 18.09
CA SER A 286 -13.66 25.07 19.43
C SER A 286 -13.07 26.47 19.39
N LYS A 287 -12.24 26.77 18.38
CA LYS A 287 -11.51 28.04 18.31
C LYS A 287 -11.10 28.35 16.87
N ARG A 288 -10.96 29.64 16.56
CA ARG A 288 -10.28 30.11 15.36
C ARG A 288 -9.11 31.01 15.77
N LEU A 289 -7.92 30.70 15.27
CA LEU A 289 -6.69 31.43 15.57
C LEU A 289 -6.21 32.17 14.34
N LYS A 290 -5.80 33.42 14.49
CA LYS A 290 -5.05 34.13 13.45
C LYS A 290 -3.62 33.63 13.46
N THR A 291 -3.09 33.26 12.30
CA THR A 291 -1.71 32.75 12.16
C THR A 291 -0.86 33.62 11.23
N GLY A 292 -1.47 34.19 10.19
CA GLY A 292 -0.81 35.02 9.18
C GLY A 292 -1.78 35.37 8.06
N SER A 293 -1.30 35.91 6.94
CA SER A 293 -2.13 36.31 5.82
C SER A 293 -2.42 35.20 4.80
N ASN A 294 -1.65 34.11 4.80
CA ASN A 294 -1.79 32.99 3.88
C ASN A 294 -1.24 31.65 4.45
N PRO A 295 -1.93 31.00 5.41
CA PRO A 295 -1.51 29.72 5.97
C PRO A 295 -1.66 28.61 4.92
N LEU A 296 -0.55 28.24 4.29
CA LEU A 296 -0.49 27.33 3.15
C LEU A 296 -0.42 25.87 3.56
N SER A 297 0.29 25.56 4.64
CA SER A 297 0.54 24.19 5.10
C SER A 297 0.35 24.08 6.61
N VAL A 298 -0.18 22.95 7.06
CA VAL A 298 -0.37 22.63 8.48
C VAL A 298 0.19 21.24 8.73
N ALA A 299 1.09 21.09 9.71
CA ALA A 299 1.66 19.79 10.06
C ALA A 299 1.81 19.64 11.58
N TYR A 300 1.57 18.44 12.09
CA TYR A 300 1.67 18.12 13.51
C TYR A 300 3.00 17.41 13.81
N SER A 301 3.69 17.84 14.88
CA SER A 301 4.84 17.12 15.43
C SER A 301 4.42 16.30 16.65
N PRO A 302 4.56 14.96 16.64
CA PRO A 302 4.33 14.14 17.81
C PRO A 302 5.35 14.37 18.94
N LEU A 303 6.56 14.84 18.62
CA LEU A 303 7.59 15.13 19.61
C LEU A 303 7.23 16.37 20.42
N SER A 304 6.88 17.47 19.75
CA SER A 304 6.62 18.76 20.41
C SER A 304 5.16 18.96 20.84
N GLN A 305 4.28 18.00 20.50
CA GLN A 305 2.83 18.05 20.71
C GLN A 305 2.21 19.38 20.22
N ALA A 306 2.68 19.83 19.06
CA ALA A 306 2.27 21.10 18.47
C ALA A 306 2.00 20.97 16.98
N VAL A 307 1.18 21.90 16.50
CA VAL A 307 0.89 22.10 15.09
C VAL A 307 1.67 23.31 14.58
N TYR A 308 2.33 23.13 13.45
CA TYR A 308 3.11 24.15 12.78
C TYR A 308 2.36 24.58 11.53
N VAL A 309 2.21 25.89 11.37
CA VAL A 309 1.42 26.50 10.31
C VAL A 309 2.34 27.38 9.49
N ALA A 310 2.70 26.94 8.30
CA ALA A 310 3.55 27.69 7.39
C ALA A 310 2.73 28.71 6.60
N ASP A 311 3.09 29.98 6.75
CA ASP A 311 2.48 31.09 6.03
C ASP A 311 3.36 31.51 4.84
N GLY A 312 2.84 31.32 3.63
CA GLY A 312 3.60 31.58 2.41
C GLY A 312 3.88 33.06 2.17
N LYS A 313 2.94 33.93 2.54
CA LYS A 313 3.00 35.36 2.19
C LYS A 313 3.77 36.15 3.25
N ASP A 314 3.59 35.81 4.51
CA ASP A 314 4.27 36.47 5.63
C ASP A 314 5.66 35.85 5.86
N GLY A 315 5.89 34.62 5.39
CA GLY A 315 7.17 33.93 5.55
C GLY A 315 7.41 33.48 6.99
N THR A 316 6.37 33.07 7.69
CA THR A 316 6.43 32.68 9.11
C THR A 316 5.89 31.28 9.32
N VAL A 317 6.39 30.57 10.33
CA VAL A 317 5.78 29.34 10.83
C VAL A 317 5.21 29.61 12.22
N THR A 318 3.89 29.58 12.35
CA THR A 318 3.21 29.71 13.65
C THR A 318 3.09 28.34 14.30
N VAL A 319 3.58 28.22 15.53
CA VAL A 319 3.53 27.00 16.34
C VAL A 319 2.38 27.10 17.34
N ILE A 320 1.45 26.16 17.28
CA ILE A 320 0.25 26.10 18.11
C ILE A 320 0.38 24.88 19.03
N ASP A 321 0.38 25.12 20.33
CA ASP A 321 0.42 24.06 21.33
C ASP A 321 -0.94 23.33 21.42
N THR A 322 -0.93 22.00 21.33
CA THR A 322 -2.18 21.23 21.27
C THR A 322 -2.86 20.99 22.62
N VAL A 323 -2.19 21.31 23.73
CA VAL A 323 -2.76 21.21 25.08
C VAL A 323 -3.52 22.48 25.43
N SER A 324 -2.87 23.64 25.25
CA SER A 324 -3.44 24.96 25.54
C SER A 324 -4.29 25.54 24.41
N LEU A 325 -4.18 24.99 23.19
CA LEU A 325 -4.83 25.49 21.97
C LEU A 325 -4.52 26.97 21.71
N SER A 326 -3.27 27.34 21.92
CA SER A 326 -2.77 28.71 21.82
C SER A 326 -1.45 28.77 21.05
N VAL A 327 -1.14 29.94 20.50
CA VAL A 327 0.13 30.17 19.81
C VAL A 327 1.25 30.13 20.86
N ARG A 328 2.19 29.21 20.66
CA ARG A 328 3.38 29.01 21.49
C ARG A 328 4.57 29.81 20.99
N GLN A 329 4.76 29.85 19.68
CA GLN A 329 5.89 30.51 19.03
C GLN A 329 5.54 30.94 17.60
N VAL A 330 6.19 31.98 17.09
CA VAL A 330 6.18 32.33 15.66
C VAL A 330 7.62 32.37 15.19
N ILE A 331 7.97 31.48 14.26
CA ILE A 331 9.31 31.36 13.70
C ILE A 331 9.35 32.22 12.42
N GLN A 332 10.23 33.21 12.37
CA GLN A 332 10.41 34.03 11.18
C GLN A 332 11.35 33.34 10.19
N LEU A 333 10.87 33.16 8.96
CA LEU A 333 11.62 32.65 7.82
C LEU A 333 11.52 33.65 6.65
N LYS A 334 11.77 33.18 5.43
CA LYS A 334 11.60 33.94 4.19
C LYS A 334 10.20 33.73 3.62
N LYS A 335 9.70 34.75 2.91
CA LYS A 335 8.46 34.66 2.12
C LYS A 335 8.59 33.61 1.02
N GLY A 336 7.47 33.07 0.56
CA GLY A 336 7.44 31.98 -0.41
C GLY A 336 7.42 30.59 0.19
N LEU A 337 7.13 30.45 1.50
CA LEU A 337 6.92 29.15 2.13
C LEU A 337 5.80 28.40 1.40
N GLY A 338 5.88 27.08 1.40
CA GLY A 338 4.95 26.16 0.77
C GLY A 338 4.69 24.96 1.68
N PRO A 339 4.63 23.74 1.12
CA PRO A 339 4.35 22.54 1.89
C PRO A 339 5.40 22.27 2.96
N MET A 340 4.94 21.71 4.08
CA MET A 340 5.81 21.25 5.16
C MET A 340 5.44 19.84 5.62
N GLY A 341 6.41 19.13 6.19
CA GLY A 341 6.19 17.84 6.84
C GLY A 341 7.23 17.57 7.92
N PHE A 342 7.03 16.48 8.66
CA PHE A 342 7.93 16.06 9.74
C PHE A 342 8.52 14.67 9.48
N SER A 343 9.74 14.46 9.99
CA SER A 343 10.31 13.12 10.13
C SER A 343 9.42 12.22 11.00
N ALA A 344 9.55 10.89 10.86
CA ALA A 344 8.70 9.92 11.55
C ALA A 344 8.74 10.04 13.09
N ASP A 345 9.89 10.42 13.65
CA ASP A 345 10.06 10.70 15.09
C ASP A 345 9.47 12.06 15.52
N GLY A 346 9.04 12.89 14.57
CA GLY A 346 8.50 14.22 14.79
C GLY A 346 9.54 15.30 15.06
N ARG A 347 10.84 14.97 15.07
CA ARG A 347 11.88 15.91 15.48
C ARG A 347 12.15 16.99 14.44
N PHE A 348 12.37 16.59 13.19
CA PHE A 348 12.77 17.52 12.13
C PHE A 348 11.56 17.90 11.29
N GLY A 349 11.12 19.15 11.41
CA GLY A 349 10.15 19.76 10.51
C GLY A 349 10.87 20.37 9.32
N ILE A 350 10.47 20.03 8.09
CA ILE A 350 11.02 20.64 6.88
C ILE A 350 9.91 21.41 6.20
N VAL A 351 10.08 22.73 6.07
CA VAL A 351 9.20 23.60 5.29
C VAL A 351 9.91 24.01 4.02
N LEU A 352 9.24 23.80 2.89
CA LEU A 352 9.76 24.17 1.59
C LEU A 352 9.51 25.65 1.34
N ASN A 353 10.48 26.32 0.74
CA ASN A 353 10.31 27.66 0.18
C ASN A 353 10.40 27.56 -1.34
N THR A 354 9.23 27.64 -1.99
CA THR A 354 9.10 27.46 -3.43
C THR A 354 9.77 28.60 -4.19
N LEU A 355 9.70 29.84 -3.69
CA LEU A 355 10.25 31.01 -4.38
C LEU A 355 11.78 31.09 -4.29
N GLU A 356 12.35 30.64 -3.17
CA GLU A 356 13.79 30.75 -2.89
C GLU A 356 14.57 29.47 -3.23
N ASN A 357 13.90 28.39 -3.64
CA ASN A 357 14.51 27.06 -3.85
C ASN A 357 15.19 26.52 -2.57
N LEU A 358 14.57 26.73 -1.42
CA LEU A 358 15.10 26.34 -0.11
C LEU A 358 14.22 25.32 0.60
N ALA A 359 14.85 24.55 1.49
CA ALA A 359 14.19 23.80 2.53
C ALA A 359 14.72 24.27 3.90
N SER A 360 13.84 24.88 4.69
CA SER A 360 14.15 25.32 6.05
C SER A 360 13.84 24.18 7.02
N VAL A 361 14.83 23.79 7.80
CA VAL A 361 14.75 22.71 8.79
C VAL A 361 14.53 23.31 10.16
N ILE A 362 13.44 22.91 10.82
CA ILE A 362 13.06 23.32 12.17
C ILE A 362 13.27 22.14 13.12
N ASP A 363 13.95 22.35 14.25
CA ASP A 363 13.99 21.35 15.34
C ASP A 363 12.76 21.54 16.23
N ALA A 364 11.87 20.54 16.22
CA ALA A 364 10.67 20.53 17.04
C ALA A 364 10.97 20.38 18.54
N GLY A 365 12.18 19.95 18.91
CA GLY A 365 12.60 19.86 20.31
C GLY A 365 12.67 21.22 21.01
N ASN A 366 12.85 22.30 20.26
CA ASN A 366 12.97 23.67 20.79
C ASN A 366 12.28 24.76 19.92
N ASP A 367 11.49 24.35 18.91
CA ASP A 367 10.78 25.24 17.98
C ASP A 367 11.67 26.26 17.25
N SER A 368 12.91 25.92 16.93
CA SER A 368 13.84 26.85 16.29
C SER A 368 14.23 26.43 14.87
N LEU A 369 14.52 27.43 14.03
CA LEU A 369 15.18 27.20 12.74
C LEU A 369 16.60 26.69 12.98
N LEU A 370 16.93 25.58 12.33
CA LEU A 370 18.22 24.90 12.47
C LEU A 370 19.09 25.08 11.22
N HIS A 371 18.53 24.84 10.03
CA HIS A 371 19.25 24.92 8.76
C HIS A 371 18.39 25.52 7.66
N ASP A 372 19.02 26.22 6.72
CA ASP A 372 18.45 26.53 5.40
C ASP A 372 19.27 25.79 4.33
N LEU A 373 18.62 24.91 3.58
CA LEU A 373 19.28 24.05 2.60
C LEU A 373 18.81 24.39 1.18
N ALA A 374 19.76 24.54 0.26
CA ALA A 374 19.45 24.65 -1.16
C ALA A 374 18.91 23.30 -1.68
N VAL A 375 17.81 23.34 -2.41
CA VAL A 375 17.14 22.15 -2.95
C VAL A 375 16.76 22.35 -4.42
N SER A 376 16.20 21.30 -5.03
CA SER A 376 15.67 21.34 -6.40
C SER A 376 14.74 22.53 -6.62
N ALA A 377 14.83 23.15 -7.80
CA ALA A 377 14.12 24.39 -8.11
C ALA A 377 12.59 24.27 -7.99
N GLU A 378 12.00 25.28 -7.36
CA GLU A 378 10.60 25.41 -6.98
C GLU A 378 10.08 24.17 -6.24
N PRO A 379 10.61 23.90 -5.04
CA PRO A 379 10.21 22.74 -4.25
C PRO A 379 8.72 22.82 -3.89
N TYR A 380 7.99 21.72 -4.10
CA TYR A 380 6.54 21.67 -3.91
C TYR A 380 6.01 20.40 -3.23
N GLN A 381 6.84 19.38 -3.01
CA GLN A 381 6.47 18.19 -2.26
C GLN A 381 7.65 17.73 -1.42
N VAL A 382 7.36 17.26 -0.21
CA VAL A 382 8.32 16.59 0.67
C VAL A 382 7.69 15.30 1.19
N VAL A 383 8.43 14.19 1.13
CA VAL A 383 8.08 12.92 1.78
C VAL A 383 9.27 12.41 2.58
N PHE A 384 9.02 11.59 3.59
CA PHE A 384 10.04 11.11 4.51
C PHE A 384 10.09 9.60 4.49
N THR A 385 11.31 9.06 4.41
CA THR A 385 11.62 7.72 4.91
C THR A 385 12.16 7.82 6.33
N GLN A 386 12.50 6.69 6.97
CA GLN A 386 13.26 6.70 8.21
C GLN A 386 14.59 7.47 8.13
N ALA A 387 15.28 7.39 6.99
CA ALA A 387 16.64 7.91 6.86
C ALA A 387 16.73 9.27 6.14
N TYR A 388 15.78 9.57 5.24
CA TYR A 388 15.87 10.75 4.37
C TYR A 388 14.55 11.52 4.26
N ALA A 389 14.68 12.82 4.04
CA ALA A 389 13.61 13.62 3.43
C ALA A 389 13.85 13.75 1.92
N TYR A 390 12.84 13.48 1.11
CA TYR A 390 12.84 13.58 -0.35
C TYR A 390 12.02 14.78 -0.78
N ILE A 391 12.61 15.66 -1.59
CA ILE A 391 12.00 16.91 -2.02
C ILE A 391 11.90 16.94 -3.54
N ARG A 392 10.68 17.11 -4.06
CA ARG A 392 10.42 17.28 -5.49
C ARG A 392 10.37 18.76 -5.85
N GLY A 393 11.15 19.15 -6.86
CA GLY A 393 11.06 20.47 -7.49
C GLY A 393 10.11 20.47 -8.69
N LEU A 394 9.36 21.56 -8.89
CA LEU A 394 8.51 21.77 -10.07
C LEU A 394 9.32 22.08 -11.32
N ALA A 395 10.38 22.88 -11.16
CA ALA A 395 11.25 23.37 -12.24
C ALA A 395 12.49 22.50 -12.47
N SER A 396 12.56 21.32 -11.86
CA SER A 396 13.73 20.43 -11.98
C SER A 396 13.29 18.97 -12.08
N ALA A 397 14.00 18.19 -12.90
CA ALA A 397 13.84 16.74 -12.92
C ALA A 397 14.52 16.07 -11.72
N LYS A 398 15.40 16.79 -11.01
CA LYS A 398 16.13 16.33 -9.83
C LYS A 398 15.23 16.23 -8.61
N VAL A 399 15.35 15.13 -7.87
CA VAL A 399 14.82 14.97 -6.51
C VAL A 399 15.97 15.22 -5.54
N THR A 400 15.77 16.10 -4.57
CA THR A 400 16.74 16.34 -3.49
C THR A 400 16.48 15.38 -2.34
N MET A 401 17.53 14.84 -1.74
CA MET A 401 17.51 13.94 -0.60
C MET A 401 18.33 14.53 0.53
N ILE A 402 17.74 14.70 1.71
CA ILE A 402 18.41 15.22 2.89
C ILE A 402 18.51 14.10 3.92
N ASN A 403 19.72 13.76 4.36
CA ASN A 403 19.93 12.74 5.38
C ASN A 403 19.51 13.27 6.75
N LEU A 404 18.51 12.66 7.38
CA LEU A 404 17.92 13.13 8.63
C LEU A 404 18.91 13.06 9.81
N ALA A 405 19.77 12.04 9.86
CA ALA A 405 20.76 11.88 10.94
C ALA A 405 21.86 12.96 10.89
N SER A 406 22.05 13.62 9.74
CA SER A 406 23.00 14.71 9.57
C SER A 406 22.47 16.08 10.02
N LEU A 407 21.16 16.19 10.30
CA LEU A 407 20.52 17.49 10.58
C LEU A 407 20.76 18.03 11.99
N GLY A 408 21.32 17.26 12.92
CA GLY A 408 21.51 17.70 14.30
C GLY A 408 22.31 19.01 14.44
N GLU A 409 22.09 19.73 15.54
CA GLU A 409 22.78 20.99 15.84
C GLU A 409 24.31 20.84 15.80
N GLY A 410 24.98 21.83 15.21
CA GLY A 410 26.44 21.84 15.04
C GLY A 410 26.98 20.83 14.00
N ARG A 411 26.11 20.09 13.30
CA ARG A 411 26.49 19.20 12.21
C ARG A 411 26.32 19.89 10.85
N THR A 412 27.07 19.42 9.87
CA THR A 412 26.88 19.80 8.47
C THR A 412 25.86 18.88 7.81
N PRO A 413 24.72 19.39 7.34
CA PRO A 413 23.72 18.60 6.65
C PRO A 413 24.26 17.95 5.38
N ILE A 414 23.94 16.67 5.18
CA ILE A 414 24.26 15.92 3.98
C ILE A 414 23.03 15.95 3.08
N SER A 415 23.18 16.64 1.94
CA SER A 415 22.16 16.73 0.89
C SER A 415 22.73 16.19 -0.42
N GLN A 416 21.97 15.31 -1.06
CA GLN A 416 22.28 14.71 -2.35
C GLN A 416 21.04 14.73 -3.24
N GLY A 417 21.13 14.21 -4.45
CA GLY A 417 19.94 14.07 -5.28
C GLY A 417 20.17 13.24 -6.52
N PHE A 418 19.07 12.81 -7.11
CA PHE A 418 19.04 11.97 -8.31
C PHE A 418 18.04 12.53 -9.32
N GLU A 419 18.25 12.25 -10.60
CA GLU A 419 17.31 12.63 -11.66
C GLU A 419 16.18 11.61 -11.75
N ALA A 420 14.94 12.08 -11.79
CA ALA A 420 13.75 11.26 -12.02
C ALA A 420 13.06 11.72 -13.30
N GLY A 421 13.61 11.25 -14.43
CA GLY A 421 13.21 11.61 -15.79
C GLY A 421 14.07 12.73 -16.40
N PRO A 422 13.90 13.04 -17.69
CA PRO A 422 14.71 14.02 -18.40
C PRO A 422 14.17 15.45 -18.29
N GLN A 423 12.94 15.64 -17.79
CA GLN A 423 12.22 16.92 -17.85
C GLN A 423 11.55 17.28 -16.53
N ALA A 424 11.43 18.58 -16.28
CA ALA A 424 10.82 19.13 -15.08
C ALA A 424 9.30 18.93 -15.08
N PRO A 425 8.68 18.49 -13.97
CA PRO A 425 7.26 18.13 -13.92
C PRO A 425 6.31 19.30 -14.22
N ARG A 426 6.73 20.57 -14.03
CA ARG A 426 5.93 21.75 -14.41
C ARG A 426 5.47 21.73 -15.86
N LEU A 427 6.27 21.18 -16.78
CA LEU A 427 5.94 21.17 -18.20
C LEU A 427 4.63 20.42 -18.51
N ALA A 428 4.15 19.58 -17.58
CA ALA A 428 2.89 18.87 -17.73
C ALA A 428 1.65 19.67 -17.27
N GLY A 429 1.82 20.86 -16.66
CA GLY A 429 0.82 21.93 -16.46
C GLY A 429 -0.35 21.71 -15.48
N ASP A 430 -0.67 20.47 -15.13
CA ASP A 430 -1.92 20.12 -14.44
C ASP A 430 -1.62 19.02 -13.40
N LEU A 431 -1.18 19.45 -12.21
CA LEU A 431 -0.71 18.57 -11.14
C LEU A 431 -1.78 18.46 -10.03
N PRO A 432 -2.07 17.24 -9.54
CA PRO A 432 -2.96 17.04 -8.42
C PRO A 432 -2.31 17.48 -7.10
N LEU A 433 -3.11 17.54 -6.04
CA LEU A 433 -2.60 17.71 -4.68
C LEU A 433 -1.90 16.42 -4.18
N ALA A 434 -2.34 15.27 -4.66
CA ALA A 434 -1.73 13.97 -4.37
C ALA A 434 -0.22 13.96 -4.71
N SER A 435 0.55 13.27 -3.86
CA SER A 435 2.01 13.21 -3.99
C SER A 435 2.47 12.46 -5.24
N SER A 436 3.41 13.06 -5.98
CA SER A 436 4.16 12.37 -7.05
C SER A 436 5.23 11.42 -6.48
N LEU A 437 5.52 11.56 -5.19
CA LEU A 437 6.45 10.73 -4.44
C LEU A 437 5.68 9.72 -3.60
N ALA A 438 6.01 8.43 -3.72
CA ALA A 438 5.49 7.39 -2.85
C ALA A 438 6.64 6.61 -2.21
N VAL A 439 6.64 6.49 -0.89
CA VAL A 439 7.63 5.68 -0.17
C VAL A 439 7.38 4.21 -0.46
N SER A 440 8.46 3.45 -0.67
CA SER A 440 8.38 2.00 -0.86
C SER A 440 7.96 1.29 0.42
N ARG A 441 7.55 0.04 0.29
CA ARG A 441 7.21 -0.84 1.41
C ARG A 441 8.30 -0.96 2.47
N ASP A 442 9.56 -1.03 2.03
CA ASP A 442 10.73 -1.27 2.89
C ASP A 442 11.29 0.02 3.50
N ASP A 443 10.64 1.16 3.26
CA ASP A 443 10.99 2.48 3.82
C ASP A 443 12.45 2.91 3.54
N ASN A 444 13.02 2.41 2.44
CA ASN A 444 14.40 2.66 2.01
C ASN A 444 14.49 2.97 0.49
N ALA A 445 13.35 3.27 -0.12
CA ALA A 445 13.23 3.60 -1.53
C ALA A 445 12.01 4.47 -1.77
N VAL A 446 11.98 5.17 -2.90
CA VAL A 446 10.86 6.00 -3.33
C VAL A 446 10.51 5.75 -4.79
N PHE A 447 9.21 5.78 -5.07
CA PHE A 447 8.65 5.92 -6.40
C PHE A 447 8.44 7.40 -6.71
N VAL A 448 8.82 7.83 -7.91
CA VAL A 448 8.75 9.22 -8.35
C VAL A 448 8.06 9.29 -9.69
N VAL A 449 6.86 9.87 -9.72
CA VAL A 449 6.13 10.09 -10.98
C VAL A 449 6.72 11.30 -11.71
N ASN A 450 7.09 11.11 -12.97
CA ASN A 450 7.33 12.20 -13.90
C ASN A 450 6.19 12.23 -14.94
N PRO A 451 5.32 13.24 -14.90
CA PRO A 451 4.17 13.31 -15.79
C PRO A 451 4.54 13.66 -17.24
N VAL A 452 5.76 14.17 -17.49
CA VAL A 452 6.16 14.65 -18.82
C VAL A 452 6.56 13.49 -19.73
N ASP A 453 7.38 12.58 -19.20
CA ASP A 453 7.74 11.31 -19.87
C ASP A 453 6.79 10.15 -19.51
N ASN A 454 5.80 10.44 -18.66
CA ASN A 454 4.77 9.53 -18.21
C ASN A 454 5.32 8.25 -17.53
N THR A 455 6.41 8.39 -16.78
CA THR A 455 7.10 7.27 -16.13
C THR A 455 7.14 7.43 -14.62
N THR A 456 6.91 6.33 -13.89
CA THR A 456 7.18 6.27 -12.44
C THR A 456 8.54 5.62 -12.21
N TYR A 457 9.49 6.38 -11.69
CA TYR A 457 10.85 5.94 -11.40
C TYR A 457 10.95 5.33 -10.01
N PHE A 458 11.65 4.21 -9.85
CA PHE A 458 11.96 3.65 -8.54
C PHE A 458 13.43 3.86 -8.21
N TYR A 459 13.67 4.54 -7.10
CA TYR A 459 14.99 4.86 -6.59
C TYR A 459 15.16 4.20 -5.21
N ALA A 460 16.20 3.39 -5.05
CA ALA A 460 16.59 2.83 -3.76
C ALA A 460 17.75 3.63 -3.16
N GLU A 461 17.72 3.80 -1.84
CA GLU A 461 18.76 4.52 -1.10
C GLU A 461 20.14 3.89 -1.32
N GLY A 462 21.15 4.75 -1.50
CA GLY A 462 22.53 4.35 -1.80
C GLY A 462 22.84 4.19 -3.29
N MET A 463 21.85 4.29 -4.17
CA MET A 463 22.06 4.30 -5.62
C MET A 463 22.34 5.71 -6.14
N ASN A 464 23.08 5.81 -7.26
CA ASN A 464 23.36 7.10 -7.91
C ASN A 464 22.25 7.55 -8.88
N ALA A 465 21.35 6.63 -9.28
CA ALA A 465 20.27 6.86 -10.23
C ALA A 465 19.10 5.90 -9.93
N PRO A 466 17.89 6.17 -10.45
CA PRO A 466 16.78 5.22 -10.36
C PRO A 466 17.16 3.83 -10.89
N MET A 467 16.74 2.79 -10.17
CA MET A 467 17.01 1.40 -10.53
C MET A 467 16.10 0.90 -11.66
N SER A 468 14.88 1.42 -11.73
CA SER A 468 13.88 1.03 -12.73
C SER A 468 12.92 2.18 -13.02
N GLY A 469 12.24 2.09 -14.16
CA GLY A 469 11.18 2.99 -14.57
C GLY A 469 9.96 2.20 -15.05
N TYR A 470 8.79 2.66 -14.65
CA TYR A 470 7.50 2.04 -14.93
C TYR A 470 6.68 3.02 -15.79
N PRO A 471 6.75 2.92 -17.13
CA PRO A 471 5.99 3.79 -18.01
C PRO A 471 4.50 3.49 -17.89
N ASN A 472 3.71 4.52 -17.62
CA ASN A 472 2.26 4.41 -17.57
C ASN A 472 1.69 4.34 -19.00
N ARG A 473 0.79 3.40 -19.27
CA ARG A 473 0.30 3.15 -20.63
C ARG A 473 -1.10 3.72 -20.85
N GLY A 474 -1.25 4.50 -21.93
CA GLY A 474 -2.55 5.00 -22.39
C GLY A 474 -3.12 6.17 -21.59
N GLN A 475 -2.53 6.52 -20.45
CA GLN A 475 -2.94 7.64 -19.60
C GLN A 475 -1.74 8.40 -19.08
N VAL A 476 -1.93 9.64 -18.65
CA VAL A 476 -0.87 10.49 -18.09
C VAL A 476 -0.84 10.34 -16.57
N ALA A 477 0.22 9.75 -16.03
CA ALA A 477 0.47 9.57 -14.61
C ALA A 477 0.71 10.93 -13.93
N ARG A 478 0.16 11.10 -12.72
CA ARG A 478 0.23 12.36 -11.97
C ARG A 478 0.71 12.19 -10.53
N ALA A 479 0.23 11.15 -9.86
CA ALA A 479 0.60 10.83 -8.49
C ALA A 479 0.74 9.32 -8.31
N ALA A 480 1.47 8.90 -7.28
CA ALA A 480 1.67 7.49 -6.95
C ALA A 480 1.40 7.21 -5.47
N LEU A 481 0.92 6.01 -5.19
CA LEU A 481 0.68 5.48 -3.85
C LEU A 481 1.06 3.99 -3.85
N VAL A 482 1.70 3.53 -2.78
CA VAL A 482 2.00 2.11 -2.59
C VAL A 482 0.92 1.47 -1.74
N ILE A 483 0.29 0.42 -2.26
CA ILE A 483 -0.58 -0.48 -1.51
C ILE A 483 0.25 -1.69 -1.11
N ASP A 484 0.63 -1.72 0.16
CA ASP A 484 1.34 -2.84 0.74
C ASP A 484 0.38 -3.95 1.15
N ARG A 485 0.45 -5.07 0.42
CA ARG A 485 -0.27 -6.32 0.71
C ARG A 485 0.67 -7.40 1.25
N SER A 486 1.91 -7.04 1.56
CA SER A 486 2.87 -7.97 2.11
C SER A 486 2.52 -8.36 3.53
N LEU A 487 3.22 -9.39 3.97
CA LEU A 487 3.41 -9.72 5.36
C LEU A 487 4.05 -8.53 6.06
N ARG A 488 3.37 -7.99 7.06
CA ARG A 488 3.82 -6.83 7.83
C ARG A 488 3.63 -7.06 9.31
N GLU A 489 4.43 -6.39 10.12
CA GLU A 489 4.27 -6.40 11.57
C GLU A 489 3.00 -5.63 11.97
N VAL A 490 2.06 -6.32 12.63
CA VAL A 490 0.80 -5.73 13.12
C VAL A 490 0.82 -5.48 14.63
N GLU A 491 1.62 -6.26 15.36
CA GLU A 491 1.97 -6.09 16.77
C GLU A 491 3.44 -6.50 16.92
N PRO A 492 4.17 -6.07 17.96
CA PRO A 492 5.53 -6.53 18.22
C PRO A 492 5.68 -8.05 18.05
N GLY A 493 6.48 -8.46 17.06
CA GLY A 493 6.74 -9.86 16.68
C GLY A 493 5.56 -10.64 16.07
N LEU A 494 4.42 -10.01 15.78
CA LEU A 494 3.30 -10.62 15.06
C LEU A 494 3.22 -10.04 13.65
N TYR A 495 3.46 -10.90 12.66
CA TYR A 495 3.44 -10.56 11.25
C TYR A 495 2.18 -11.10 10.60
N SER A 496 1.45 -10.28 9.83
CA SER A 496 0.19 -10.68 9.21
C SER A 496 0.09 -10.20 7.77
N ALA A 497 -0.43 -11.07 6.89
CA ALA A 497 -0.84 -10.75 5.52
C ALA A 497 -2.27 -11.25 5.30
N ARG A 498 -3.11 -10.45 4.64
CA ARG A 498 -4.45 -10.90 4.24
C ARG A 498 -4.40 -11.49 2.84
N ILE A 499 -4.93 -12.69 2.69
CA ILE A 499 -5.01 -13.36 1.39
C ILE A 499 -6.46 -13.73 1.08
N LYS A 500 -6.77 -13.78 -0.22
CA LYS A 500 -7.92 -14.52 -0.71
C LYS A 500 -7.50 -15.97 -0.85
N LEU A 501 -8.23 -16.88 -0.23
CA LEU A 501 -7.89 -18.29 -0.21
C LEU A 501 -8.00 -18.88 -1.62
N PRO A 502 -6.99 -19.66 -2.05
CA PRO A 502 -6.95 -20.29 -3.36
C PRO A 502 -8.02 -21.39 -3.49
N PRO A 503 -8.12 -22.07 -4.65
CA PRO A 503 -9.01 -23.23 -4.81
C PRO A 503 -8.84 -24.28 -3.70
N ALA A 504 -9.88 -25.06 -3.39
CA ALA A 504 -9.79 -26.08 -2.36
C ALA A 504 -8.61 -27.06 -2.62
N GLY A 505 -7.84 -27.39 -1.58
CA GLY A 505 -6.66 -28.23 -1.70
C GLY A 505 -5.66 -28.13 -0.54
N HIS A 506 -4.56 -28.88 -0.66
CA HIS A 506 -3.44 -28.84 0.27
C HIS A 506 -2.33 -27.92 -0.24
N TYR A 507 -1.81 -27.10 0.65
CA TYR A 507 -0.84 -26.07 0.34
C TYR A 507 0.33 -26.10 1.30
N ASP A 508 1.52 -25.78 0.78
CA ASP A 508 2.68 -25.43 1.60
C ASP A 508 2.70 -23.92 1.82
N VAL A 509 2.88 -23.53 3.08
CA VAL A 509 3.10 -22.14 3.50
C VAL A 509 4.59 -21.99 3.82
N ALA A 510 5.36 -21.55 2.83
CA ALA A 510 6.78 -21.32 2.97
C ALA A 510 7.04 -20.03 3.75
N PHE A 511 7.94 -20.10 4.73
CA PHE A 511 8.38 -19.01 5.59
C PHE A 511 9.90 -18.87 5.50
N LEU A 512 10.36 -17.63 5.43
CA LEU A 512 11.76 -17.22 5.44
C LEU A 512 11.98 -16.14 6.49
N LEU A 513 12.98 -16.32 7.34
CA LEU A 513 13.57 -15.26 8.15
C LEU A 513 15.06 -15.20 7.82
N ASN A 514 15.60 -14.00 7.60
CA ASN A 514 17.01 -13.86 7.21
C ASN A 514 17.95 -13.91 8.42
N GLN A 515 17.52 -13.40 9.57
CA GLN A 515 18.32 -13.30 10.79
C GLN A 515 17.49 -13.69 12.03
N PRO A 516 17.77 -14.85 12.67
CA PRO A 516 18.60 -15.95 12.15
C PRO A 516 18.00 -16.55 10.86
N SER A 517 18.83 -17.24 10.06
CA SER A 517 18.41 -17.77 8.77
C SER A 517 17.52 -19.01 8.94
N ILE A 518 16.20 -18.79 8.94
CA ILE A 518 15.19 -19.85 9.10
C ILE A 518 14.41 -19.97 7.80
N ILE A 519 14.42 -21.16 7.21
CA ILE A 519 13.51 -21.52 6.12
C ILE A 519 12.70 -22.74 6.53
N HIS A 520 11.38 -22.64 6.44
CA HIS A 520 10.47 -23.71 6.81
C HIS A 520 9.18 -23.65 5.97
N CYS A 521 8.58 -24.80 5.71
CA CYS A 521 7.30 -24.90 5.02
C CYS A 521 6.31 -25.52 6.00
N PHE A 522 5.36 -24.71 6.45
CA PHE A 522 4.18 -25.18 7.15
C PHE A 522 3.15 -25.70 6.15
N THR A 523 2.03 -26.24 6.63
CA THR A 523 0.96 -26.78 5.78
C THR A 523 -0.34 -26.00 5.93
N ALA A 524 -1.19 -26.01 4.92
CA ALA A 524 -2.52 -25.43 4.98
C ALA A 524 -3.50 -26.29 4.20
N VAL A 525 -4.74 -26.39 4.68
CA VAL A 525 -5.83 -27.05 3.96
C VAL A 525 -6.91 -26.01 3.72
N VAL A 526 -7.30 -25.86 2.45
CA VAL A 526 -8.40 -24.99 2.05
C VAL A 526 -9.57 -25.87 1.64
N GLU A 527 -10.70 -25.67 2.30
CA GLU A 527 -11.94 -26.40 2.10
C GLU A 527 -12.74 -25.81 0.92
N PRO A 528 -13.62 -26.60 0.29
CA PRO A 528 -14.55 -26.08 -0.71
C PRO A 528 -15.51 -25.01 -0.14
N ALA A 529 -15.95 -24.07 -0.97
CA ALA A 529 -16.93 -23.04 -0.59
C ALA A 529 -18.28 -23.66 -0.16
N THR A 530 -18.93 -23.10 0.88
CA THR A 530 -20.24 -23.59 1.40
C THR A 530 -21.43 -23.16 0.57
N ASN A 531 -21.38 -21.96 -0.01
CA ASN A 531 -22.37 -21.52 -0.97
C ASN A 531 -22.00 -22.01 -2.37
N VAL A 532 -22.18 -23.31 -2.58
CA VAL A 532 -22.77 -23.73 -3.85
C VAL A 532 -24.27 -23.40 -3.74
N ALA A 533 -24.61 -22.10 -3.75
CA ALA A 533 -25.82 -21.75 -4.47
C ALA A 533 -25.65 -22.45 -5.80
N HIS A 534 -26.61 -23.32 -6.15
CA HIS A 534 -26.65 -23.97 -7.45
C HIS A 534 -26.76 -22.87 -8.53
N LEU A 535 -25.65 -22.21 -8.80
CA LEU A 535 -25.39 -21.53 -10.05
C LEU A 535 -25.44 -22.67 -11.06
N PRO A 536 -26.39 -22.67 -12.02
CA PRO A 536 -26.37 -23.64 -13.10
C PRO A 536 -24.96 -23.59 -13.69
N GLY A 537 -24.20 -24.67 -13.52
CA GLY A 537 -22.73 -24.60 -13.53
C GLY A 537 -22.24 -23.78 -14.70
N LEU A 538 -21.43 -22.76 -14.47
CA LEU A 538 -20.83 -22.02 -15.57
C LEU A 538 -20.07 -23.04 -16.45
N PRO A 539 -20.17 -22.94 -17.77
CA PRO A 539 -19.49 -23.87 -18.66
C PRO A 539 -17.98 -23.77 -18.41
N LYS A 540 -17.34 -24.90 -18.05
CA LYS A 540 -15.90 -25.00 -17.88
C LYS A 540 -15.27 -25.45 -19.20
N VAL A 541 -14.16 -24.84 -19.55
CA VAL A 541 -13.35 -25.23 -20.72
C VAL A 541 -12.26 -26.19 -20.25
N GLU A 542 -12.20 -27.36 -20.88
CA GLU A 542 -11.12 -28.32 -20.67
C GLU A 542 -10.30 -28.41 -21.96
N PHE A 543 -9.07 -27.89 -21.91
CA PHE A 543 -8.13 -27.95 -23.03
C PHE A 543 -7.59 -29.37 -23.22
N MET A 544 -7.52 -29.80 -24.48
CA MET A 544 -7.00 -31.08 -24.94
C MET A 544 -5.80 -30.81 -25.84
N LEU A 545 -4.76 -30.21 -25.28
CA LEU A 545 -3.54 -29.87 -26.01
C LEU A 545 -2.66 -31.12 -26.16
N ASP A 546 -2.27 -31.45 -27.39
CA ASP A 546 -1.40 -32.60 -27.66
C ASP A 546 0.00 -32.39 -27.06
N THR A 547 0.53 -31.16 -27.10
CA THR A 547 1.80 -30.75 -26.49
C THR A 547 1.73 -29.32 -25.97
N ALA A 548 2.36 -29.01 -24.82
CA ALA A 548 2.47 -27.61 -24.34
C ALA A 548 3.53 -26.79 -25.10
N THR A 549 4.15 -27.35 -26.13
CA THR A 549 5.25 -26.76 -26.91
C THR A 549 5.03 -26.98 -28.41
N THR A 550 5.37 -25.98 -29.22
CA THR A 550 5.32 -26.07 -30.69
C THR A 550 6.52 -25.39 -31.35
N ALA A 551 6.83 -25.77 -32.59
CA ALA A 551 7.81 -25.08 -33.42
C ALA A 551 7.24 -23.76 -33.97
N LEU A 552 8.13 -22.81 -34.26
CA LEU A 552 7.77 -21.53 -34.86
C LEU A 552 7.12 -21.73 -36.23
N GLY A 553 5.98 -21.06 -36.47
CA GLY A 553 5.34 -21.02 -37.79
C GLY A 553 4.54 -22.27 -38.20
N THR A 554 4.53 -23.33 -37.39
CA THR A 554 3.63 -24.48 -37.61
C THR A 554 2.24 -24.19 -37.04
N PRO A 555 1.15 -24.45 -37.80
CA PRO A 555 -0.21 -24.33 -37.27
C PRO A 555 -0.37 -25.20 -36.02
N TYR A 556 -0.64 -24.55 -34.88
CA TYR A 556 -0.86 -25.22 -33.62
C TYR A 556 -2.35 -25.46 -33.41
N LEU A 557 -2.78 -26.72 -33.47
CA LEU A 557 -4.19 -27.09 -33.36
C LEU A 557 -4.60 -27.12 -31.89
N VAL A 558 -5.39 -26.13 -31.47
CA VAL A 558 -5.96 -26.09 -30.13
C VAL A 558 -7.26 -26.87 -30.15
N ARG A 559 -7.35 -27.93 -29.35
CA ARG A 559 -8.61 -28.64 -29.07
C ARG A 559 -9.04 -28.41 -27.63
N PHE A 560 -10.35 -28.27 -27.42
CA PHE A 560 -10.92 -28.14 -26.08
C PHE A 560 -12.37 -28.59 -26.09
N ARG A 561 -12.90 -28.90 -24.90
CA ARG A 561 -14.32 -29.20 -24.72
C ARG A 561 -14.95 -28.25 -23.71
N ILE A 562 -16.22 -27.93 -23.93
CA ILE A 562 -17.02 -27.12 -23.00
C ILE A 562 -17.91 -28.09 -22.21
N VAL A 563 -17.70 -28.15 -20.90
CA VAL A 563 -18.42 -29.07 -20.00
C VAL A 563 -19.22 -28.28 -18.97
N GLN A 564 -20.42 -28.75 -18.64
CA GLN A 564 -21.29 -28.11 -17.67
C GLN A 564 -21.77 -29.08 -16.59
N GLY A 565 -21.74 -28.61 -15.33
CA GLY A 565 -22.18 -29.37 -14.16
C GLY A 565 -21.23 -30.49 -13.73
N LYS A 566 -21.52 -31.12 -12.58
CA LYS A 566 -20.67 -32.15 -11.96
C LYS A 566 -20.52 -33.43 -12.81
N GLN A 567 -21.49 -33.72 -13.69
CA GLN A 567 -21.44 -34.87 -14.61
C GLN A 567 -20.66 -34.61 -15.91
N LYS A 568 -20.04 -33.42 -16.06
CA LYS A 568 -19.33 -32.99 -17.27
C LYS A 568 -20.16 -33.15 -18.55
N ASN A 569 -21.44 -32.76 -18.49
CA ASN A 569 -22.31 -32.81 -19.66
C ASN A 569 -21.70 -31.94 -20.75
N ARG A 570 -21.41 -32.54 -21.90
CA ARG A 570 -20.72 -31.87 -23.01
C ARG A 570 -21.68 -30.90 -23.67
N ARG A 571 -21.23 -29.67 -23.92
CA ARG A 571 -21.99 -28.66 -24.65
C ARG A 571 -21.62 -28.71 -26.12
N SER A 572 -22.49 -29.34 -26.91
CA SER A 572 -22.46 -29.32 -28.37
C SER A 572 -23.38 -28.22 -28.93
N GLY A 573 -23.14 -27.84 -30.19
CA GLY A 573 -23.96 -26.89 -30.95
C GLY A 573 -23.72 -25.41 -30.63
N VAL A 574 -22.66 -25.06 -29.89
CA VAL A 574 -22.37 -23.66 -29.51
C VAL A 574 -21.65 -22.96 -30.66
N LYS A 575 -22.33 -21.98 -31.29
CA LYS A 575 -21.84 -21.37 -32.54
C LYS A 575 -20.94 -20.15 -32.36
N ASP A 576 -20.89 -19.58 -31.15
CA ASP A 576 -20.19 -18.33 -30.85
C ASP A 576 -18.93 -18.55 -29.98
N VAL A 577 -18.35 -19.75 -30.06
CA VAL A 577 -17.13 -20.09 -29.35
C VAL A 577 -15.94 -19.38 -30.00
N GLN A 578 -15.24 -18.56 -29.20
CA GLN A 578 -14.07 -17.81 -29.62
C GLN A 578 -12.86 -18.16 -28.76
N VAL A 579 -11.71 -18.24 -29.39
CA VAL A 579 -10.41 -18.37 -28.73
C VAL A 579 -9.67 -17.05 -28.90
N ARG A 580 -9.38 -16.41 -27.77
CA ARG A 580 -8.51 -15.25 -27.67
C ARG A 580 -7.10 -15.73 -27.37
N TYR A 581 -6.12 -15.21 -28.09
CA TYR A 581 -4.73 -15.53 -27.82
C TYR A 581 -3.81 -14.33 -27.97
N PHE A 582 -2.73 -14.32 -27.19
CA PHE A 582 -1.71 -13.29 -27.23
C PHE A 582 -0.38 -13.84 -26.72
N ARG A 583 0.72 -13.33 -27.29
CA ARG A 583 2.07 -13.63 -26.82
C ARG A 583 2.38 -12.78 -25.61
N ALA A 584 2.76 -13.36 -24.48
CA ALA A 584 3.29 -12.57 -23.38
C ALA A 584 4.72 -12.11 -23.69
N PRO A 585 5.05 -10.82 -23.46
CA PRO A 585 4.25 -9.81 -22.73
C PRO A 585 3.43 -8.86 -23.59
N SER A 586 3.26 -9.12 -24.88
CA SER A 586 2.49 -8.24 -25.75
C SER A 586 1.00 -8.24 -25.38
N SER A 587 0.37 -7.07 -25.48
CA SER A 587 -1.08 -6.90 -25.34
C SER A 587 -1.81 -6.96 -26.69
N ARG A 588 -1.15 -7.41 -27.76
CA ARG A 588 -1.76 -7.51 -29.09
C ARG A 588 -2.61 -8.77 -29.15
N VAL A 589 -3.85 -8.60 -28.73
CA VAL A 589 -4.83 -9.68 -28.67
C VAL A 589 -5.31 -10.05 -30.07
N GLN A 590 -5.28 -11.34 -30.38
CA GLN A 590 -5.94 -11.92 -31.54
C GLN A 590 -7.14 -12.75 -31.07
N THR A 591 -8.19 -12.81 -31.87
CA THR A 591 -9.38 -13.61 -31.56
C THR A 591 -9.82 -14.35 -32.81
N VAL A 592 -10.07 -15.64 -32.67
CA VAL A 592 -10.48 -16.54 -33.73
C VAL A 592 -11.68 -17.36 -33.28
N THR A 593 -12.55 -17.72 -34.22
CA THR A 593 -13.74 -18.53 -33.93
C THR A 593 -13.36 -20.01 -33.99
N ALA A 594 -13.77 -20.79 -32.99
CA ALA A 594 -13.53 -22.23 -32.95
C ALA A 594 -14.65 -22.99 -33.67
N GLN A 595 -14.30 -24.13 -34.28
CA GLN A 595 -15.26 -25.01 -34.96
C GLN A 595 -15.50 -26.27 -34.14
N GLU A 596 -16.75 -26.69 -34.00
CA GLU A 596 -17.08 -27.95 -33.36
C GLU A 596 -16.77 -29.13 -34.30
N THR A 597 -16.05 -30.13 -33.80
CA THR A 597 -15.68 -31.34 -34.55
C THR A 597 -16.56 -32.55 -34.25
N GLY A 598 -17.43 -32.46 -33.25
CA GLY A 598 -18.26 -33.55 -32.75
C GLY A 598 -18.15 -33.72 -31.23
N ASP A 599 -19.19 -34.27 -30.61
CA ASP A 599 -19.27 -34.56 -29.18
C ASP A 599 -18.92 -33.39 -28.23
N GLY A 600 -19.19 -32.14 -28.63
CA GLY A 600 -18.85 -30.95 -27.82
C GLY A 600 -17.35 -30.65 -27.73
N VAL A 601 -16.55 -31.20 -28.65
CA VAL A 601 -15.14 -30.85 -28.86
C VAL A 601 -15.05 -29.76 -29.92
N TYR A 602 -14.33 -28.70 -29.60
CA TYR A 602 -14.06 -27.56 -30.47
C TYR A 602 -12.57 -27.53 -30.82
N GLN A 603 -12.27 -27.12 -32.04
CA GLN A 603 -10.91 -26.96 -32.50
C GLN A 603 -10.68 -25.61 -33.19
N VAL A 604 -9.46 -25.10 -33.08
CA VAL A 604 -9.00 -23.95 -33.85
C VAL A 604 -7.51 -24.09 -34.19
N PRO A 605 -7.12 -23.91 -35.46
CA PRO A 605 -5.72 -23.78 -35.81
C PRO A 605 -5.23 -22.37 -35.48
N LEU A 606 -4.16 -22.25 -34.70
CA LEU A 606 -3.50 -20.98 -34.39
C LEU A 606 -2.17 -20.87 -35.13
N ILE A 607 -1.90 -19.70 -35.68
CA ILE A 607 -0.58 -19.35 -36.22
C ILE A 607 0.17 -18.61 -35.12
N LEU A 608 1.16 -19.26 -34.52
CA LEU A 608 2.03 -18.68 -33.49
C LEU A 608 3.36 -18.29 -34.15
N ASP A 609 3.41 -17.05 -34.62
CA ASP A 609 4.43 -16.51 -35.53
C ASP A 609 5.70 -16.00 -34.85
N GLN A 610 5.77 -16.07 -33.51
CA GLN A 610 6.90 -15.60 -32.73
C GLN A 610 7.26 -16.57 -31.60
N PRO A 611 8.57 -16.78 -31.30
CA PRO A 611 9.02 -17.54 -30.15
C PRO A 611 8.56 -16.88 -28.84
N GLY A 612 8.16 -17.68 -27.85
CA GLY A 612 7.71 -17.18 -26.55
C GLY A 612 6.51 -17.93 -25.98
N ALA A 613 6.00 -17.43 -24.85
CA ALA A 613 4.81 -17.98 -24.21
C ALA A 613 3.55 -17.30 -24.77
N TRP A 614 2.59 -18.11 -25.18
CA TRP A 614 1.30 -17.67 -25.71
C TRP A 614 0.19 -18.12 -24.77
N TYR A 615 -0.68 -17.19 -24.40
CA TYR A 615 -1.85 -17.44 -23.57
C TYR A 615 -3.08 -17.61 -24.45
N LEU A 616 -3.91 -18.59 -24.11
CA LEU A 616 -5.14 -18.96 -24.81
C LEU A 616 -6.31 -18.86 -23.83
N HIS A 617 -7.32 -18.07 -24.16
CA HIS A 617 -8.56 -17.94 -23.40
C HIS A 617 -9.74 -18.29 -24.30
N VAL A 618 -10.75 -18.98 -23.77
CA VAL A 618 -11.95 -19.37 -24.52
C VAL A 618 -13.16 -18.62 -24.00
N ARG A 619 -14.01 -18.14 -24.91
CA ARG A 619 -15.30 -17.49 -24.61
C ARG A 619 -16.43 -18.15 -25.39
N ALA A 620 -17.60 -18.24 -24.78
CA ALA A 620 -18.88 -18.47 -25.45
C ALA A 620 -19.92 -17.50 -24.84
N ALA A 621 -20.25 -16.44 -25.56
CA ALA A 621 -21.12 -15.37 -25.05
C ALA A 621 -22.56 -15.87 -24.80
N SER A 622 -23.05 -16.77 -25.65
CA SER A 622 -24.34 -17.46 -25.54
C SER A 622 -24.48 -18.29 -24.26
N LEU A 623 -23.36 -18.67 -23.66
CA LEU A 623 -23.33 -19.43 -22.40
C LEU A 623 -23.01 -18.56 -21.18
N GLY A 624 -23.04 -17.22 -21.33
CA GLY A 624 -22.72 -16.28 -20.27
C GLY A 624 -21.24 -16.24 -19.87
N ALA A 625 -20.37 -16.96 -20.58
CA ALA A 625 -18.94 -16.96 -20.32
C ALA A 625 -18.30 -15.71 -20.92
N ARG A 626 -17.60 -14.92 -20.10
CA ARG A 626 -16.72 -13.83 -20.53
C ARG A 626 -15.30 -14.37 -20.73
N PHE A 627 -14.43 -13.62 -21.39
CA PHE A 627 -12.99 -13.91 -21.29
C PHE A 627 -12.60 -13.67 -19.83
N ASP A 628 -12.38 -14.76 -19.10
CA ASP A 628 -12.00 -14.79 -17.70
C ASP A 628 -10.52 -15.18 -17.61
N ASP A 629 -9.77 -14.51 -16.74
CA ASP A 629 -8.34 -14.74 -16.52
C ASP A 629 -8.08 -16.03 -15.70
N THR A 630 -9.14 -16.68 -15.20
CA THR A 630 -9.03 -17.93 -14.43
C THR A 630 -9.05 -19.21 -15.28
N ILE A 631 -9.47 -19.14 -16.56
CA ILE A 631 -9.54 -20.31 -17.46
C ILE A 631 -8.71 -20.04 -18.72
N PHE A 632 -7.42 -20.36 -18.64
CA PHE A 632 -6.48 -20.22 -19.74
C PHE A 632 -5.63 -21.48 -19.94
N ALA A 633 -5.04 -21.59 -21.13
CA ALA A 633 -3.93 -22.51 -21.39
C ALA A 633 -2.73 -21.73 -21.91
N SER A 634 -1.52 -22.25 -21.68
CA SER A 634 -0.28 -21.66 -22.18
C SER A 634 0.42 -22.59 -23.15
N VAL A 635 0.87 -22.07 -24.27
CA VAL A 635 1.67 -22.78 -25.27
C VAL A 635 3.01 -22.09 -25.43
N ARG A 636 4.10 -22.85 -25.39
CA ARG A 636 5.45 -22.31 -25.62
C ARG A 636 5.90 -22.57 -27.05
N VAL A 637 6.22 -21.51 -27.78
CA VAL A 637 6.82 -21.60 -29.11
C VAL A 637 8.33 -21.60 -28.95
N ASN A 638 8.97 -22.70 -29.34
CA ASN A 638 10.43 -22.82 -29.31
C ASN A 638 11.04 -22.06 -30.50
N PRO A 639 12.18 -21.37 -30.32
CA PRO A 639 12.97 -20.90 -31.45
C PRO A 639 13.34 -22.11 -32.33
N GLY A 640 13.16 -22.00 -33.64
CA GLY A 640 13.60 -23.06 -34.56
C GLY A 640 15.09 -23.35 -34.36
N ALA A 641 15.51 -24.60 -34.54
CA ALA A 641 16.93 -24.95 -34.52
C ALA A 641 17.67 -24.09 -35.54
N THR A 642 18.58 -23.25 -35.07
CA THR A 642 19.56 -22.58 -35.93
C THR A 642 20.48 -23.66 -36.49
N HIS A 643 20.36 -23.94 -37.79
CA HIS A 643 21.43 -24.57 -38.55
C HIS A 643 22.41 -23.51 -39.02
#